data_AF-A0A7C1VUX6-F1
#
_entry.id   AF-A0A7C1VUX6-F1
#
_cell.length_a   1.000
_cell.length_b   1.000
_cell.length_c   1.000
_cell.angle_alpha   90.00
_cell.angle_beta   90.00
_cell.angle_gamma   90.00
#
_symmetry.space_group_name_H-M   'P 1'
#
loop_
_entity.id
_entity.type
_entity.pdbx_description
1 polymer ?
#
loop_
_entity_poly.entity_id
_entity_poly.type
_entity_poly.pdbx_seq_one_letter_code
_entity_poly.pdbx_strand_id
1 'polypeptide(L)'
;TCELASLAVGAADPITINVTAPSTPGELTNQATVNAATADPDTSNNSASETTMVNALPQPPVLHTLTVKTVGNGTVTANGIDCGNDCEESYSSSTHVTLTAIPDTDWQFDSFSDDCDSNGQVNMSSDKSCTAIFTQMPVATSVISFAISESKVKENSDIATITVTRTGSAIGEITVDYATSDGTAQASQDYQTVIGTLIWRDSEQSEQTFTVDNLDNTTLDGDKTLILSLGNLTGAGASLAIDTATLTIVDDEVPQPGTLQFANSTATVNEAAQTITLTVNRVGGSDGELVVNYATADGTATASHDYAETTGKLTWANGDSSDKTLMVAITDDAEIEGDEMFTVTLSDEANGENLDSATVFISDNDTVVVVPSPACPANGLINSTCNAEGQTLVNVIVVHQHVSIANAILEGTIPNHGWISNSTVQPGAELIGGIVSGYMTNKGTMKDFDFRGALVKGGTLSGDIFNNSQVGGAFQDVHLTANTRISGGQLRGVITGEAPAWLENLEVIENSHLSGVIISDTVHLGDNVVLGEGVRFTHQQLIPTDLELTALLPALPLPDCADLLTQLKRSDLSADVLEPGEGFLTAINALPDFKDNGWLLTQEADCGTLQLTVDTLRYAVQPLSITRTNHQAALEVFDQQRVRFTTDMGITILTHPAVQAPQTLQTRLADLGLPVVILQNNGNLSISATDEDKTWFSARPDWASVALGSEPETAPETGLFLEDSPYLSGVSTAYVVFTDQNGKHRQQYFHAAPAMPEALYSTAQKVAIAPNGLVSFKLGKRNYHGVLDYLVTKGTQPARDKLQVEPISDANGDGKADWMLIYPDGDRQVLFQSDSLP
;
A
#
# COMPACT_ATOMS: atom_id res chain seq x y z
N THR A 1 -57.27 -109.84 -5.09
CA THR A 1 -57.56 -110.94 -6.04
C THR A 1 -58.97 -111.43 -5.74
N CYS A 2 -59.88 -111.36 -6.71
CA CYS A 2 -61.22 -111.95 -6.62
C CYS A 2 -61.27 -113.15 -7.57
N GLU A 3 -61.65 -114.33 -7.07
CA GLU A 3 -61.84 -115.52 -7.92
C GLU A 3 -63.33 -115.69 -8.25
N LEU A 4 -63.64 -115.80 -9.54
CA LEU A 4 -64.99 -116.05 -10.06
C LEU A 4 -64.96 -117.32 -10.91
N ALA A 5 -65.95 -118.20 -10.72
CA ALA A 5 -66.00 -119.51 -11.37
C ALA A 5 -66.35 -119.44 -12.88
N SER A 6 -66.96 -118.35 -13.35
CA SER A 6 -67.26 -118.08 -14.77
C SER A 6 -67.61 -116.61 -14.99
N LEU A 7 -67.18 -116.02 -16.11
CA LEU A 7 -67.55 -114.65 -16.51
C LEU A 7 -68.78 -114.69 -17.42
N ALA A 8 -69.77 -113.83 -17.17
CA ALA A 8 -70.95 -113.68 -18.02
C ALA A 8 -70.63 -112.84 -19.28
N VAL A 9 -71.32 -113.08 -20.39
CA VAL A 9 -71.15 -112.32 -21.64
C VAL A 9 -71.77 -110.92 -21.49
N GLY A 10 -70.94 -109.88 -21.45
CA GLY A 10 -71.33 -108.48 -21.27
C GLY A 10 -70.23 -107.65 -20.61
N ALA A 11 -70.41 -106.33 -20.47
CA ALA A 11 -69.47 -105.48 -19.74
C ALA A 11 -69.47 -105.88 -18.25
N ALA A 12 -68.28 -106.13 -17.70
CA ALA A 12 -68.12 -106.38 -16.27
C ALA A 12 -68.42 -105.10 -15.45
N ASP A 13 -68.87 -105.27 -14.21
CA ASP A 13 -69.03 -104.15 -13.28
C ASP A 13 -67.68 -103.43 -13.06
N PRO A 14 -67.66 -102.09 -12.97
CA PRO A 14 -66.42 -101.35 -12.75
C PRO A 14 -65.73 -101.78 -11.46
N ILE A 15 -64.44 -102.12 -11.54
CA ILE A 15 -63.61 -102.38 -10.36
C ILE A 15 -62.91 -101.06 -9.98
N THR A 16 -63.26 -100.50 -8.83
CA THR A 16 -62.57 -99.34 -8.28
C THR A 16 -61.39 -99.77 -7.41
N ILE A 17 -60.18 -99.32 -7.75
CA ILE A 17 -58.97 -99.52 -6.94
C ILE A 17 -58.66 -98.19 -6.23
N ASN A 18 -58.85 -98.14 -4.91
CA ASN A 18 -58.46 -96.99 -4.10
C ASN A 18 -56.99 -97.10 -3.69
N VAL A 19 -56.18 -96.12 -4.06
CA VAL A 19 -54.75 -96.05 -3.70
C VAL A 19 -54.47 -94.74 -2.97
N THR A 20 -53.66 -94.79 -1.91
CA THR A 20 -53.20 -93.58 -1.20
C THR A 20 -51.93 -93.07 -1.89
N ALA A 21 -51.87 -91.78 -2.25
CA ALA A 21 -50.72 -91.20 -2.94
C ALA A 21 -49.44 -91.23 -2.05
N PRO A 22 -48.26 -91.56 -2.60
CA PRO A 22 -46.99 -91.52 -1.88
C PRO A 22 -46.51 -90.08 -1.65
N SER A 23 -45.69 -89.87 -0.62
CA SER A 23 -45.12 -88.55 -0.26
C SER A 23 -43.96 -88.09 -1.16
N THR A 24 -43.61 -88.87 -2.18
CA THR A 24 -42.51 -88.58 -3.11
C THR A 24 -43.03 -88.59 -4.54
N PRO A 25 -42.63 -87.60 -5.38
CA PRO A 25 -43.12 -87.50 -6.76
C PRO A 25 -42.71 -88.71 -7.60
N GLY A 26 -43.62 -89.16 -8.46
CA GLY A 26 -43.42 -90.33 -9.32
C GLY A 26 -44.67 -90.70 -10.12
N GLU A 27 -44.52 -91.65 -11.04
CA GLU A 27 -45.63 -92.24 -11.79
C GLU A 27 -46.19 -93.46 -11.05
N LEU A 28 -47.52 -93.49 -10.88
CA LEU A 28 -48.23 -94.67 -10.40
C LEU A 28 -49.01 -95.29 -11.56
N THR A 29 -48.68 -96.52 -11.93
CA THR A 29 -49.45 -97.31 -12.91
C THR A 29 -50.22 -98.41 -12.19
N ASN A 30 -51.55 -98.36 -12.28
CA ASN A 30 -52.42 -99.44 -11.82
C ASN A 30 -52.71 -100.36 -12.99
N GLN A 31 -52.43 -101.66 -12.86
CA GLN A 31 -52.71 -102.67 -13.88
C GLN A 31 -53.64 -103.75 -13.33
N ALA A 32 -54.73 -104.03 -14.03
CA ALA A 32 -55.64 -105.13 -13.77
C ALA A 32 -55.54 -106.17 -14.89
N THR A 33 -55.45 -107.46 -14.54
CA THR A 33 -55.34 -108.57 -15.49
C THR A 33 -56.32 -109.69 -15.14
N VAL A 34 -56.87 -110.37 -16.14
CA VAL A 34 -57.76 -111.52 -15.97
C VAL A 34 -56.99 -112.79 -16.34
N ASN A 35 -56.80 -113.70 -15.38
CA ASN A 35 -56.18 -115.00 -15.62
C ASN A 35 -57.26 -116.10 -15.67
N ALA A 36 -57.54 -116.64 -16.86
CA ALA A 36 -58.46 -117.76 -17.07
C ALA A 36 -57.79 -118.87 -17.92
N ALA A 37 -58.25 -120.11 -17.78
CA ALA A 37 -57.71 -121.26 -18.53
C ALA A 37 -57.93 -121.15 -20.05
N THR A 38 -58.86 -120.29 -20.48
CA THR A 38 -59.05 -119.86 -21.87
C THR A 38 -59.13 -118.33 -21.86
N ALA A 39 -58.03 -117.66 -22.22
CA ALA A 39 -58.02 -116.21 -22.39
C ALA A 39 -58.98 -115.79 -23.51
N ASP A 40 -59.54 -114.59 -23.41
CA ASP A 40 -60.43 -114.06 -24.45
C ASP A 40 -59.61 -113.79 -25.74
N PRO A 41 -60.13 -114.14 -26.94
CA PRO A 41 -59.41 -113.99 -28.20
C PRO A 41 -58.98 -112.56 -28.54
N ASP A 42 -59.67 -111.53 -28.06
CA ASP A 42 -59.24 -110.14 -28.22
C ASP A 42 -58.34 -109.75 -27.05
N THR A 43 -57.03 -109.76 -27.26
CA THR A 43 -56.05 -109.52 -26.19
C THR A 43 -56.20 -108.19 -25.43
N SER A 44 -56.93 -107.21 -25.99
CA SER A 44 -57.15 -105.91 -25.36
C SER A 44 -58.12 -105.95 -24.16
N ASN A 45 -58.94 -107.00 -24.03
CA ASN A 45 -59.87 -107.15 -22.92
C ASN A 45 -59.33 -108.00 -21.75
N ASN A 46 -58.15 -108.62 -21.92
CA ASN A 46 -57.52 -109.45 -20.89
C ASN A 46 -56.74 -108.62 -19.85
N SER A 47 -56.45 -107.35 -20.13
CA SER A 47 -55.80 -106.43 -19.19
C SER A 47 -56.14 -104.96 -19.46
N ALA A 48 -56.24 -104.16 -18.40
CA ALA A 48 -56.36 -102.70 -18.49
C ALA A 48 -55.35 -102.03 -17.53
N SER A 49 -54.78 -100.91 -17.93
CA SER A 49 -53.89 -100.11 -17.09
C SER A 49 -54.16 -98.62 -17.23
N GLU A 50 -54.05 -97.89 -16.13
CA GLU A 50 -54.16 -96.42 -16.07
C GLU A 50 -52.98 -95.85 -15.26
N THR A 51 -52.39 -94.76 -15.74
CA THR A 51 -51.24 -94.11 -15.08
C THR A 51 -51.62 -92.73 -14.57
N THR A 52 -51.27 -92.41 -13.33
CA THR A 52 -51.46 -91.08 -12.73
C THR A 52 -50.12 -90.49 -12.30
N MET A 53 -49.88 -89.24 -12.68
CA MET A 53 -48.71 -88.44 -12.27
C MET A 53 -48.97 -87.77 -10.92
N VAL A 54 -48.09 -88.01 -9.93
CA VAL A 54 -48.13 -87.33 -8.63
C VAL A 54 -47.06 -86.24 -8.60
N ASN A 55 -47.47 -84.98 -8.64
CA ASN A 55 -46.58 -83.81 -8.51
C ASN A 55 -46.34 -83.47 -7.04
N ALA A 56 -45.10 -83.12 -6.69
CA ALA A 56 -44.78 -82.60 -5.36
C ALA A 56 -45.40 -81.20 -5.16
N LEU A 57 -45.87 -80.92 -3.94
CA LEU A 57 -46.20 -79.55 -3.53
C LEU A 57 -44.90 -78.72 -3.51
N PRO A 58 -44.89 -77.50 -4.06
CA PRO A 58 -43.74 -76.61 -3.95
C PRO A 58 -43.45 -76.35 -2.46
N GLN A 59 -42.20 -76.55 -2.03
CA GLN A 59 -41.78 -76.10 -0.70
C GLN A 59 -41.88 -74.57 -0.65
N PRO A 60 -42.42 -74.00 0.44
CA PRO A 60 -42.42 -72.55 0.60
C PRO A 60 -40.98 -72.03 0.55
N PRO A 61 -40.72 -70.89 -0.10
CA PRO A 61 -39.39 -70.30 -0.14
C PRO A 61 -38.90 -70.05 1.29
N VAL A 62 -37.65 -70.42 1.56
CA VAL A 62 -37.00 -70.05 2.82
C VAL A 62 -36.76 -68.54 2.78
N LEU A 63 -37.37 -67.82 3.72
CA LEU A 63 -37.22 -66.37 3.87
C LEU A 63 -36.22 -66.08 5.00
N HIS A 64 -35.48 -64.99 4.83
CA HIS A 64 -34.56 -64.43 5.83
C HIS A 64 -34.88 -62.95 6.02
N THR A 65 -34.85 -62.50 7.26
CA THR A 65 -35.15 -61.10 7.61
C THR A 65 -33.89 -60.26 7.51
N LEU A 66 -33.98 -59.11 6.84
CA LEU A 66 -32.97 -58.05 6.86
C LEU A 66 -33.44 -56.94 7.79
N THR A 67 -32.68 -56.67 8.85
CA THR A 67 -32.94 -55.57 9.78
C THR A 67 -31.95 -54.42 9.54
N VAL A 68 -32.47 -53.24 9.20
CA VAL A 68 -31.65 -52.05 8.98
C VAL A 68 -31.69 -51.14 10.21
N LYS A 69 -30.53 -50.62 10.60
CA LYS A 69 -30.36 -49.67 11.70
C LYS A 69 -29.78 -48.36 11.18
N THR A 70 -30.10 -47.27 11.85
CA THR A 70 -29.52 -45.95 11.59
C THR A 70 -28.82 -45.45 12.85
N VAL A 71 -27.62 -44.90 12.68
CA VAL A 71 -26.86 -44.18 13.70
C VAL A 71 -26.67 -42.75 13.21
N GLY A 72 -27.16 -41.76 13.96
CA GLY A 72 -27.31 -40.39 13.45
C GLY A 72 -28.68 -40.17 12.79
N ASN A 73 -28.86 -39.05 12.08
CA ASN A 73 -30.13 -38.72 11.43
C ASN A 73 -30.05 -38.87 9.90
N GLY A 74 -31.01 -39.59 9.34
CA GLY A 74 -31.11 -39.93 7.93
C GLY A 74 -32.04 -41.13 7.73
N THR A 75 -32.49 -41.32 6.50
CA THR A 75 -33.42 -42.37 6.09
C THR A 75 -32.67 -43.42 5.27
N VAL A 76 -33.06 -44.70 5.38
CA VAL A 76 -32.49 -45.78 4.53
C VAL A 76 -33.62 -46.51 3.82
N THR A 77 -33.50 -46.68 2.51
CA THR A 77 -34.54 -47.29 1.66
C THR A 77 -34.02 -48.48 0.87
N ALA A 78 -34.89 -49.47 0.66
CA ALA A 78 -34.73 -50.56 -0.30
C ALA A 78 -36.11 -51.12 -0.68
N ASN A 79 -36.17 -52.13 -1.55
CA ASN A 79 -37.45 -52.73 -1.95
C ASN A 79 -38.13 -53.43 -0.76
N GLY A 80 -39.15 -52.80 -0.17
CA GLY A 80 -39.82 -53.26 1.05
C GLY A 80 -39.25 -52.69 2.35
N ILE A 81 -38.22 -51.84 2.29
CA ILE A 81 -37.62 -51.20 3.47
C ILE A 81 -37.68 -49.67 3.31
N ASP A 82 -38.20 -48.97 4.32
CA ASP A 82 -38.20 -47.51 4.43
C ASP A 82 -37.98 -47.12 5.90
N CYS A 83 -36.70 -47.03 6.27
CA CYS A 83 -36.23 -46.86 7.63
C CYS A 83 -36.56 -45.45 8.15
N GLY A 84 -37.73 -45.39 8.74
CA GLY A 84 -38.42 -44.24 9.31
C GLY A 84 -39.78 -44.69 9.85
N ASN A 85 -40.41 -45.66 9.15
CA ASN A 85 -41.60 -46.39 9.60
C ASN A 85 -41.41 -47.91 9.59
N ASP A 86 -40.62 -48.46 8.66
CA ASP A 86 -40.40 -49.90 8.53
C ASP A 86 -38.93 -50.23 8.18
N CYS A 87 -38.23 -50.83 9.14
CA CYS A 87 -36.81 -51.12 9.05
C CYS A 87 -36.50 -52.61 8.84
N GLU A 88 -37.50 -53.46 8.61
CA GLU A 88 -37.34 -54.91 8.52
C GLU A 88 -38.13 -55.49 7.35
N GLU A 89 -37.48 -56.28 6.49
CA GLU A 89 -38.16 -56.97 5.39
C GLU A 89 -37.64 -58.40 5.23
N SER A 90 -38.51 -59.31 4.80
CA SER A 90 -38.20 -60.73 4.60
C SER A 90 -38.00 -61.05 3.13
N TYR A 91 -36.77 -61.44 2.79
CA TYR A 91 -36.40 -61.80 1.42
C TYR A 91 -36.16 -63.31 1.30
N SER A 92 -36.43 -63.86 0.11
CA SER A 92 -36.02 -65.23 -0.21
C SER A 92 -34.50 -65.42 -0.09
N SER A 93 -34.07 -66.60 0.37
CA SER A 93 -32.66 -66.99 0.34
C SER A 93 -32.08 -66.78 -1.07
N SER A 94 -30.83 -66.28 -1.13
CA SER A 94 -30.06 -65.83 -2.30
C SER A 94 -30.45 -64.49 -2.95
N THR A 95 -31.44 -63.76 -2.42
CA THR A 95 -31.75 -62.40 -2.88
C THR A 95 -30.59 -61.44 -2.60
N HIS A 96 -30.24 -60.61 -3.59
CA HIS A 96 -29.31 -59.49 -3.44
C HIS A 96 -30.13 -58.22 -3.16
N VAL A 97 -29.84 -57.55 -2.05
CA VAL A 97 -30.52 -56.30 -1.63
C VAL A 97 -29.50 -55.17 -1.64
N THR A 98 -29.90 -54.02 -2.20
CA THR A 98 -29.10 -52.80 -2.20
C THR A 98 -29.84 -51.72 -1.43
N LEU A 99 -29.22 -51.23 -0.37
CA LEU A 99 -29.73 -50.14 0.48
C LEU A 99 -29.28 -48.78 -0.08
N THR A 100 -30.17 -47.80 -0.02
CA THR A 100 -29.89 -46.39 -0.34
C THR A 100 -30.04 -45.55 0.92
N ALA A 101 -28.96 -44.92 1.38
CA ALA A 101 -28.99 -43.98 2.50
C ALA A 101 -29.20 -42.55 2.01
N ILE A 102 -30.11 -41.83 2.66
CA ILE A 102 -30.48 -40.45 2.37
C ILE A 102 -30.31 -39.65 3.67
N PRO A 103 -29.26 -38.82 3.82
CA PRO A 103 -29.07 -38.03 5.04
C PRO A 103 -30.15 -36.96 5.22
N ASP A 104 -30.49 -36.67 6.47
CA ASP A 104 -31.39 -35.56 6.84
C ASP A 104 -30.66 -34.20 6.74
N THR A 105 -31.40 -33.09 6.82
CA THR A 105 -30.81 -31.73 6.84
C THR A 105 -29.77 -31.59 7.96
N ASP A 106 -28.60 -31.02 7.66
CA ASP A 106 -27.44 -30.84 8.55
C ASP A 106 -26.66 -32.13 8.92
N TRP A 107 -26.93 -33.25 8.24
CA TRP A 107 -26.22 -34.52 8.40
C TRP A 107 -25.62 -34.99 7.06
N GLN A 108 -24.57 -35.79 7.10
CA GLN A 108 -24.00 -36.46 5.93
C GLN A 108 -23.96 -37.97 6.14
N PHE A 109 -24.11 -38.74 5.06
CA PHE A 109 -23.90 -40.18 5.08
C PHE A 109 -22.41 -40.48 5.11
N ASP A 110 -21.97 -41.22 6.13
CA ASP A 110 -20.57 -41.59 6.31
C ASP A 110 -20.28 -42.97 5.71
N SER A 111 -20.98 -44.01 6.17
CA SER A 111 -20.74 -45.39 5.73
C SER A 111 -21.86 -46.36 6.08
N PHE A 112 -21.87 -47.52 5.40
CA PHE A 112 -22.60 -48.71 5.84
C PHE A 112 -21.66 -49.65 6.61
N SER A 113 -22.21 -50.37 7.59
CA SER A 113 -21.49 -51.36 8.39
C SER A 113 -22.33 -52.62 8.67
N ASP A 114 -21.77 -53.53 9.46
CA ASP A 114 -22.30 -54.85 9.82
C ASP A 114 -22.31 -55.84 8.63
N ASP A 115 -23.45 -56.43 8.27
CA ASP A 115 -23.54 -57.42 7.19
C ASP A 115 -23.59 -56.82 5.78
N CYS A 116 -23.68 -55.48 5.67
CA CYS A 116 -23.62 -54.77 4.41
C CYS A 116 -22.17 -54.39 4.06
N ASP A 117 -21.87 -54.38 2.75
CA ASP A 117 -20.63 -53.79 2.27
C ASP A 117 -20.68 -52.25 2.28
N SER A 118 -19.56 -51.62 1.91
CA SER A 118 -19.43 -50.15 1.88
C SER A 118 -20.40 -49.45 0.92
N ASN A 119 -21.00 -50.20 -0.02
CA ASN A 119 -21.97 -49.69 -0.99
C ASN A 119 -23.42 -50.03 -0.60
N GLY A 120 -23.65 -50.56 0.60
CA GLY A 120 -24.97 -50.92 1.10
C GLY A 120 -25.54 -52.19 0.49
N GLN A 121 -24.71 -53.08 -0.05
CA GLN A 121 -25.16 -54.35 -0.64
C GLN A 121 -25.08 -55.49 0.38
N VAL A 122 -26.09 -56.36 0.37
CA VAL A 122 -26.16 -57.55 1.23
C VAL A 122 -26.82 -58.73 0.51
N ASN A 123 -26.25 -59.92 0.71
CA ASN A 123 -26.74 -61.18 0.16
C ASN A 123 -27.44 -62.02 1.22
N MET A 124 -28.73 -62.27 1.00
CA MET A 124 -29.60 -62.93 1.98
C MET A 124 -29.37 -64.44 2.00
N SER A 125 -28.62 -64.92 2.99
CA SER A 125 -28.28 -66.35 3.20
C SER A 125 -28.62 -66.86 4.61
N SER A 126 -29.00 -65.93 5.47
CA SER A 126 -29.42 -66.05 6.87
C SER A 126 -30.07 -64.70 7.24
N ASP A 127 -30.62 -64.56 8.43
CA ASP A 127 -31.06 -63.24 8.90
C ASP A 127 -29.84 -62.32 9.00
N LYS A 128 -29.96 -61.10 8.45
CA LYS A 128 -28.86 -60.15 8.29
C LYS A 128 -29.20 -58.82 8.95
N SER A 129 -28.18 -58.07 9.39
CA SER A 129 -28.37 -56.71 9.86
C SER A 129 -27.37 -55.75 9.25
N CYS A 130 -27.85 -54.60 8.80
CA CYS A 130 -27.01 -53.53 8.26
C CYS A 130 -27.22 -52.25 9.03
N THR A 131 -26.14 -51.52 9.31
CA THR A 131 -26.22 -50.21 9.95
C THR A 131 -25.75 -49.13 8.98
N ALA A 132 -26.56 -48.08 8.80
CA ALA A 132 -26.16 -46.85 8.13
C ALA A 132 -25.72 -45.82 9.17
N ILE A 133 -24.53 -45.25 8.98
CA ILE A 133 -23.95 -44.26 9.88
C ILE A 133 -24.03 -42.89 9.20
N PHE A 134 -24.65 -41.95 9.90
CA PHE A 134 -24.75 -40.54 9.54
C PHE A 134 -24.00 -39.71 10.58
N THR A 135 -23.23 -38.73 10.13
CA THR A 135 -22.51 -37.80 11.02
C THR A 135 -23.08 -36.40 10.90
N GLN A 136 -23.20 -35.70 12.03
CA GLN A 136 -23.68 -34.32 12.05
C GLN A 136 -22.61 -33.41 11.44
N MET A 137 -23.01 -32.55 10.50
CA MET A 137 -22.09 -31.56 9.94
C MET A 137 -21.78 -30.49 11.01
N PRO A 138 -20.52 -30.03 11.14
CA PRO A 138 -20.18 -28.98 12.10
C PRO A 138 -20.94 -27.68 11.78
N VAL A 139 -21.56 -27.07 12.80
CA VAL A 139 -22.23 -25.77 12.68
C VAL A 139 -21.15 -24.70 12.53
N ALA A 140 -21.06 -24.09 11.36
CA ALA A 140 -20.14 -22.99 11.07
C ALA A 140 -20.55 -21.73 11.85
N THR A 141 -19.81 -21.36 12.90
CA THR A 141 -20.01 -20.09 13.62
C THR A 141 -18.98 -19.04 13.19
N SER A 142 -19.41 -17.81 12.99
CA SER A 142 -18.55 -16.70 12.56
C SER A 142 -18.80 -15.44 13.40
N VAL A 143 -17.75 -14.64 13.62
CA VAL A 143 -17.84 -13.37 14.35
C VAL A 143 -17.37 -12.24 13.45
N ILE A 144 -18.19 -11.21 13.30
CA ILE A 144 -17.87 -9.98 12.56
C ILE A 144 -17.61 -8.85 13.55
N SER A 145 -16.56 -8.07 13.32
CA SER A 145 -16.11 -7.04 14.26
C SER A 145 -15.33 -5.95 13.54
N PHE A 146 -15.48 -4.69 13.95
CA PHE A 146 -14.43 -3.71 13.66
C PHE A 146 -13.07 -4.23 14.16
N ALA A 147 -12.01 -3.98 13.41
CA ALA A 147 -10.65 -4.41 13.79
C ALA A 147 -10.18 -3.76 15.10
N ILE A 148 -10.64 -2.52 15.33
CA ILE A 148 -10.37 -1.69 16.50
C ILE A 148 -11.64 -0.94 16.90
N SER A 149 -11.82 -0.65 18.19
CA SER A 149 -12.97 0.11 18.71
C SER A 149 -12.81 1.63 18.57
N GLU A 150 -11.58 2.09 18.35
CA GLU A 150 -11.24 3.51 18.20
C GLU A 150 -10.16 3.65 17.13
N SER A 151 -10.33 4.65 16.25
CA SER A 151 -9.34 5.02 15.24
C SER A 151 -9.17 6.54 15.21
N LYS A 152 -8.02 6.99 14.71
CA LYS A 152 -7.72 8.41 14.52
C LYS A 152 -7.27 8.65 13.09
N VAL A 153 -7.70 9.75 12.52
CA VAL A 153 -7.31 10.23 11.19
C VAL A 153 -7.09 11.73 11.28
N LYS A 154 -6.12 12.28 10.55
CA LYS A 154 -5.98 13.74 10.46
C LYS A 154 -7.09 14.32 9.59
N GLU A 155 -7.54 15.53 9.89
CA GLU A 155 -8.56 16.23 9.11
C GLU A 155 -8.12 16.47 7.66
N ASN A 156 -6.88 16.90 7.44
CA ASN A 156 -6.25 16.97 6.11
C ASN A 156 -5.96 15.63 5.41
N SER A 157 -6.30 14.50 6.04
CA SER A 157 -6.29 13.22 5.35
C SER A 157 -7.63 13.09 4.64
N ASP A 158 -7.63 13.26 3.32
CA ASP A 158 -8.85 13.21 2.50
C ASP A 158 -9.75 11.98 2.80
N ILE A 159 -9.16 10.86 3.26
CA ILE A 159 -9.84 9.58 3.41
C ILE A 159 -9.39 8.82 4.67
N ALA A 160 -10.33 8.46 5.54
CA ALA A 160 -10.14 7.50 6.62
C ALA A 160 -10.53 6.07 6.17
N THR A 161 -9.62 5.09 6.31
CA THR A 161 -9.92 3.68 6.00
C THR A 161 -10.31 2.91 7.25
N ILE A 162 -11.48 2.27 7.23
CA ILE A 162 -12.03 1.48 8.33
C ILE A 162 -11.99 0.00 7.98
N THR A 163 -11.36 -0.80 8.85
CA THR A 163 -11.24 -2.26 8.70
C THR A 163 -12.25 -3.02 9.55
N VAL A 164 -12.90 -4.00 8.94
CA VAL A 164 -13.81 -4.94 9.59
C VAL A 164 -13.31 -6.36 9.32
N THR A 165 -13.31 -7.19 10.35
CA THR A 165 -12.75 -8.53 10.35
C THR A 165 -13.84 -9.59 10.47
N ARG A 166 -13.61 -10.76 9.86
CA ARG A 166 -14.37 -11.98 10.07
C ARG A 166 -13.47 -13.01 10.73
N THR A 167 -13.89 -13.54 11.87
CA THR A 167 -13.18 -14.62 12.59
C THR A 167 -14.09 -15.83 12.79
N GLY A 168 -13.52 -17.03 12.99
CA GLY A 168 -14.27 -18.28 13.11
C GLY A 168 -14.35 -19.04 11.77
N SER A 169 -15.54 -19.50 11.40
CA SER A 169 -15.76 -20.28 10.18
C SER A 169 -15.74 -19.40 8.92
N ALA A 170 -15.11 -19.89 7.86
CA ALA A 170 -15.22 -19.28 6.52
C ALA A 170 -16.50 -19.72 5.79
N ILE A 171 -17.20 -20.75 6.30
CA ILE A 171 -18.33 -21.37 5.62
C ILE A 171 -19.58 -20.50 5.76
N GLY A 172 -20.29 -20.31 4.67
CA GLY A 172 -21.49 -19.48 4.56
C GLY A 172 -21.20 -18.01 4.23
N GLU A 173 -22.08 -17.42 3.41
CA GLU A 173 -22.08 -15.97 3.15
C GLU A 173 -22.58 -15.20 4.38
N ILE A 174 -21.89 -14.12 4.71
CA ILE A 174 -22.23 -13.18 5.77
C ILE A 174 -22.27 -11.78 5.19
N THR A 175 -23.34 -11.05 5.50
CA THR A 175 -23.43 -9.62 5.17
C THR A 175 -23.61 -8.83 6.44
N VAL A 176 -22.95 -7.67 6.54
CA VAL A 176 -23.19 -6.71 7.61
C VAL A 176 -23.30 -5.32 6.99
N ASP A 177 -24.31 -4.56 7.38
CA ASP A 177 -24.40 -3.16 7.00
C ASP A 177 -23.48 -2.34 7.90
N TYR A 178 -22.92 -1.27 7.35
CA TYR A 178 -22.19 -0.27 8.11
C TYR A 178 -22.78 1.11 7.85
N ALA A 179 -22.73 1.96 8.87
CA ALA A 179 -23.18 3.34 8.78
C ALA A 179 -22.35 4.24 9.68
N THR A 180 -22.05 5.45 9.20
CA THR A 180 -21.57 6.56 10.03
C THR A 180 -22.75 7.30 10.64
N SER A 181 -22.56 7.83 11.85
CA SER A 181 -23.48 8.74 12.51
C SER A 181 -22.73 9.81 13.29
N ASP A 182 -23.33 10.98 13.40
CA ASP A 182 -22.72 12.14 14.05
C ASP A 182 -22.37 11.86 15.52
N GLY A 183 -21.20 12.34 15.92
CA GLY A 183 -20.79 12.46 17.32
C GLY A 183 -20.63 13.95 17.65
N THR A 184 -19.41 14.38 17.96
CA THR A 184 -19.06 15.82 17.93
C THR A 184 -18.78 16.31 16.52
N ALA A 185 -18.36 15.42 15.61
CA ALA A 185 -18.30 15.67 14.18
C ALA A 185 -19.71 15.63 13.58
N GLN A 186 -20.02 16.56 12.67
CA GLN A 186 -21.27 16.70 11.93
C GLN A 186 -21.07 16.36 10.45
N ALA A 187 -21.97 15.54 9.92
CA ALA A 187 -21.98 15.22 8.50
C ALA A 187 -22.09 16.46 7.61
N SER A 188 -21.37 16.46 6.48
CA SER A 188 -21.26 17.57 5.52
C SER A 188 -20.55 18.83 6.06
N GLN A 189 -20.04 18.80 7.30
CA GLN A 189 -19.14 19.81 7.83
C GLN A 189 -17.75 19.20 8.02
N ASP A 190 -17.68 18.06 8.71
CA ASP A 190 -16.40 17.44 9.11
C ASP A 190 -16.12 16.13 8.35
N TYR A 191 -17.18 15.45 7.90
CA TYR A 191 -17.07 14.20 7.15
C TYR A 191 -18.26 13.99 6.21
N GLN A 192 -18.12 13.13 5.20
CA GLN A 192 -19.25 12.70 4.38
C GLN A 192 -19.96 11.47 4.97
N THR A 193 -21.28 11.49 5.03
CA THR A 193 -22.05 10.32 5.51
C THR A 193 -21.82 9.11 4.61
N VAL A 194 -21.45 7.99 5.21
CA VAL A 194 -21.22 6.73 4.51
C VAL A 194 -22.15 5.67 5.08
N ILE A 195 -22.88 5.02 4.18
CA ILE A 195 -23.69 3.84 4.46
C ILE A 195 -23.39 2.78 3.41
N GLY A 196 -23.30 1.52 3.81
CA GLY A 196 -23.03 0.42 2.89
C GLY A 196 -23.18 -0.95 3.52
N THR A 197 -22.76 -1.97 2.79
CA THR A 197 -22.81 -3.37 3.23
C THR A 197 -21.48 -4.04 2.90
N LEU A 198 -20.85 -4.66 3.90
CA LEU A 198 -19.72 -5.56 3.70
C LEU A 198 -20.24 -6.98 3.54
N ILE A 199 -19.59 -7.74 2.66
CA ILE A 199 -20.01 -9.10 2.30
C ILE A 199 -18.79 -10.00 2.35
N TRP A 200 -18.78 -10.97 3.26
CA TRP A 200 -17.86 -12.10 3.21
C TRP A 200 -18.59 -13.27 2.57
N ARG A 201 -18.11 -13.75 1.43
CA ARG A 201 -18.72 -14.91 0.77
C ARG A 201 -18.33 -16.22 1.44
N ASP A 202 -18.97 -17.30 0.99
CA ASP A 202 -18.56 -18.64 1.41
C ASP A 202 -17.06 -18.85 1.10
N SER A 203 -16.36 -19.41 2.08
CA SER A 203 -14.90 -19.59 2.13
C SER A 203 -14.05 -18.31 2.17
N GLU A 204 -14.64 -17.13 2.40
CA GLU A 204 -13.90 -15.85 2.51
C GLU A 204 -13.68 -15.44 3.98
N GLN A 205 -12.41 -15.19 4.35
CA GLN A 205 -12.01 -14.70 5.69
C GLN A 205 -11.11 -13.46 5.65
N SER A 206 -10.82 -12.91 4.47
CA SER A 206 -10.04 -11.67 4.36
C SER A 206 -10.73 -10.51 5.06
N GLU A 207 -9.93 -9.60 5.59
CA GLU A 207 -10.43 -8.33 6.11
C GLU A 207 -11.13 -7.56 4.99
N GLN A 208 -12.19 -6.85 5.36
CA GLN A 208 -12.95 -5.98 4.45
C GLN A 208 -12.82 -4.55 4.95
N THR A 209 -12.74 -3.60 4.03
CA THR A 209 -12.58 -2.19 4.37
C THR A 209 -13.65 -1.33 3.71
N PHE A 210 -13.97 -0.22 4.35
CA PHE A 210 -14.68 0.90 3.72
C PHE A 210 -13.98 2.20 4.08
N THR A 211 -14.27 3.25 3.33
CA THR A 211 -13.67 4.57 3.54
C THR A 211 -14.70 5.58 4.04
N VAL A 212 -14.23 6.56 4.80
CA VAL A 212 -14.97 7.75 5.21
C VAL A 212 -14.17 8.97 4.73
N ASP A 213 -14.76 9.79 3.87
CA ASP A 213 -14.09 11.01 3.40
C ASP A 213 -14.17 12.08 4.49
N ASN A 214 -13.02 12.62 4.87
CA ASN A 214 -12.95 13.75 5.80
C ASN A 214 -13.08 15.06 5.00
N LEU A 215 -13.63 16.09 5.62
CA LEU A 215 -13.80 17.39 5.00
C LEU A 215 -12.82 18.37 5.65
N ASP A 216 -11.68 18.54 5.01
CA ASP A 216 -10.62 19.45 5.46
C ASP A 216 -11.10 20.91 5.46
N ASN A 217 -10.70 21.65 6.49
CA ASN A 217 -11.06 23.05 6.65
C ASN A 217 -9.84 23.89 7.11
N THR A 218 -10.05 25.11 7.59
CA THR A 218 -8.92 25.98 8.00
C THR A 218 -9.18 26.63 9.36
N THR A 219 -10.03 26.00 10.17
CA THR A 219 -10.54 26.54 11.42
C THR A 219 -10.20 25.58 12.54
N LEU A 220 -9.31 26.02 13.42
CA LEU A 220 -9.03 25.35 14.69
C LEU A 220 -10.33 25.19 15.49
N ASP A 221 -10.84 23.98 15.52
CA ASP A 221 -12.04 23.62 16.27
C ASP A 221 -11.90 22.31 17.07
N GLY A 222 -10.70 21.74 17.05
CA GLY A 222 -10.23 20.64 17.88
C GLY A 222 -10.74 19.28 17.42
N ASP A 223 -10.18 18.21 17.99
CA ASP A 223 -10.54 16.83 17.66
C ASP A 223 -12.06 16.59 17.74
N LYS A 224 -12.64 16.15 16.62
CA LYS A 224 -14.05 15.76 16.53
C LYS A 224 -14.20 14.27 16.35
N THR A 225 -15.35 13.74 16.74
CA THR A 225 -15.61 12.29 16.74
C THR A 225 -16.89 11.98 15.99
N LEU A 226 -16.89 10.89 15.23
CA LEU A 226 -18.09 10.27 14.67
C LEU A 226 -18.15 8.80 15.08
N ILE A 227 -19.36 8.25 15.04
CA ILE A 227 -19.64 6.87 15.42
C ILE A 227 -19.80 6.03 14.16
N LEU A 228 -19.10 4.91 14.12
CA LEU A 228 -19.20 3.85 13.13
C LEU A 228 -20.06 2.73 13.72
N SER A 229 -21.04 2.24 12.99
CA SER A 229 -21.93 1.17 13.44
C SER A 229 -21.98 0.04 12.43
N LEU A 230 -22.02 -1.19 12.93
CA LEU A 230 -22.34 -2.40 12.19
C LEU A 230 -23.75 -2.86 12.56
N GLY A 231 -24.55 -3.20 11.56
CA GLY A 231 -25.94 -3.60 11.76
C GLY A 231 -26.42 -4.58 10.69
N ASN A 232 -27.68 -5.00 10.80
CA ASN A 232 -28.35 -5.89 9.84
C ASN A 232 -27.53 -7.13 9.44
N LEU A 233 -26.83 -7.73 10.42
CA LEU A 233 -26.01 -8.92 10.19
C LEU A 233 -26.89 -10.08 9.68
N THR A 234 -26.49 -10.67 8.55
CA THR A 234 -27.09 -11.91 8.01
C THR A 234 -26.03 -13.00 7.90
N GLY A 235 -26.47 -14.26 7.95
CA GLY A 235 -25.60 -15.45 7.91
C GLY A 235 -25.88 -16.40 9.06
N ALA A 236 -26.06 -17.69 8.76
CA ALA A 236 -26.35 -18.70 9.78
C ALA A 236 -25.15 -18.85 10.74
N GLY A 237 -25.39 -18.71 12.05
CA GLY A 237 -24.32 -18.81 13.06
C GLY A 237 -23.39 -17.60 13.14
N ALA A 238 -23.73 -16.49 12.48
CA ALA A 238 -22.96 -15.23 12.55
C ALA A 238 -23.38 -14.38 13.78
N SER A 239 -22.41 -13.72 14.41
CA SER A 239 -22.65 -12.74 15.48
C SER A 239 -21.75 -11.51 15.33
N LEU A 240 -22.15 -10.37 15.90
CA LEU A 240 -21.30 -9.18 16.02
C LEU A 240 -20.52 -9.20 17.33
N ALA A 241 -19.28 -8.72 17.32
CA ALA A 241 -18.47 -8.49 18.53
C ALA A 241 -18.28 -6.99 18.81
N ILE A 242 -17.40 -6.31 18.08
CA ILE A 242 -17.30 -4.84 18.12
C ILE A 242 -18.17 -4.29 17.00
N ASP A 243 -19.42 -3.99 17.34
CA ASP A 243 -20.45 -3.47 16.42
C ASP A 243 -20.53 -1.94 16.39
N THR A 244 -19.78 -1.28 17.28
CA THR A 244 -19.66 0.17 17.33
C THR A 244 -18.19 0.55 17.51
N ALA A 245 -17.73 1.52 16.74
CA ALA A 245 -16.38 2.08 16.85
C ALA A 245 -16.43 3.61 16.75
N THR A 246 -15.44 4.29 17.32
CA THR A 246 -15.32 5.75 17.23
C THR A 246 -14.17 6.12 16.32
N LEU A 247 -14.44 6.94 15.30
CA LEU A 247 -13.39 7.58 14.50
C LEU A 247 -13.22 9.01 15.02
N THR A 248 -11.99 9.35 15.41
CA THR A 248 -11.60 10.71 15.78
C THR A 248 -10.93 11.36 14.58
N ILE A 249 -11.52 12.45 14.09
CA ILE A 249 -10.90 13.38 13.17
C ILE A 249 -10.05 14.32 14.02
N VAL A 250 -8.74 14.19 13.88
CA VAL A 250 -7.74 14.98 14.59
C VAL A 250 -7.53 16.24 13.79
N ASP A 251 -7.90 17.36 14.39
CA ASP A 251 -7.71 18.70 13.84
C ASP A 251 -6.20 18.91 13.60
N ASP A 252 -5.84 19.29 12.37
CA ASP A 252 -4.46 19.60 12.01
C ASP A 252 -4.14 21.09 12.02
N GLU A 253 -5.13 21.95 12.30
CA GLU A 253 -4.86 23.31 12.67
C GLU A 253 -4.14 23.36 14.02
N VAL A 254 -3.02 24.08 14.05
CA VAL A 254 -2.31 24.36 15.29
C VAL A 254 -2.81 25.68 15.88
N PRO A 255 -3.02 25.77 17.22
CA PRO A 255 -3.27 27.05 17.86
C PRO A 255 -2.16 28.03 17.49
N GLN A 256 -2.53 29.22 17.01
CA GLN A 256 -1.60 30.29 16.69
C GLN A 256 -1.69 31.34 17.79
N PRO A 257 -0.96 31.18 18.91
CA PRO A 257 -0.98 32.16 19.98
C PRO A 257 -0.34 33.49 19.58
N GLY A 258 0.43 33.50 18.49
CA GLY A 258 1.23 34.63 18.07
C GLY A 258 2.44 34.84 18.97
N THR A 259 3.41 35.59 18.46
CA THR A 259 4.60 36.01 19.21
C THR A 259 4.49 37.47 19.59
N LEU A 260 5.05 37.81 20.74
CA LEU A 260 5.14 39.18 21.21
C LEU A 260 6.53 39.72 20.89
N GLN A 261 6.58 40.84 20.19
CA GLN A 261 7.82 41.51 19.84
C GLN A 261 7.67 43.00 19.99
N PHE A 262 8.75 43.71 20.29
CA PHE A 262 8.76 45.16 20.15
C PHE A 262 8.54 45.54 18.69
N ALA A 263 7.79 46.61 18.45
CA ALA A 263 7.58 47.15 17.11
C ALA A 263 8.91 47.54 16.43
N ASN A 264 9.93 47.89 17.23
CA ASN A 264 11.30 48.12 16.78
C ASN A 264 12.27 47.53 17.81
N SER A 265 13.29 46.79 17.36
CA SER A 265 14.35 46.23 18.22
C SER A 265 15.30 47.29 18.78
N THR A 266 15.27 48.48 18.19
CA THR A 266 16.00 49.65 18.69
C THR A 266 15.09 50.86 18.72
N ALA A 267 15.20 51.66 19.76
CA ALA A 267 14.58 52.98 19.81
C ALA A 267 15.61 54.01 20.23
N THR A 268 15.51 55.23 19.70
CA THR A 268 16.40 56.33 20.07
C THR A 268 15.56 57.44 20.69
N VAL A 269 16.03 57.96 21.82
CA VAL A 269 15.41 59.08 22.52
C VAL A 269 16.51 60.07 22.87
N ASN A 270 16.21 61.35 22.72
CA ASN A 270 17.10 62.39 23.23
C ASN A 270 16.87 62.51 24.74
N GLU A 271 17.92 62.63 25.54
CA GLU A 271 17.80 62.70 27.00
C GLU A 271 16.84 63.82 27.47
N ALA A 272 16.74 64.96 26.75
CA ALA A 272 15.79 66.03 27.04
C ALA A 272 14.30 65.68 26.78
N ALA A 273 14.00 64.51 26.21
CA ALA A 273 12.64 64.09 25.87
C ALA A 273 11.82 63.57 27.07
N GLN A 274 12.46 63.37 28.23
CA GLN A 274 11.87 62.97 29.53
C GLN A 274 11.24 61.57 29.60
N THR A 275 10.70 61.04 28.50
CA THR A 275 10.12 59.69 28.43
C THR A 275 10.27 59.10 27.05
N ILE A 276 10.36 57.78 26.98
CA ILE A 276 10.24 57.00 25.74
C ILE A 276 9.06 56.03 25.86
N THR A 277 8.26 55.93 24.80
CA THR A 277 7.18 54.96 24.67
C THR A 277 7.62 53.84 23.74
N LEU A 278 7.58 52.61 24.22
CA LEU A 278 7.84 51.42 23.42
C LEU A 278 6.53 50.69 23.13
N THR A 279 6.35 50.29 21.87
CA THR A 279 5.19 49.53 21.41
C THR A 279 5.56 48.06 21.29
N VAL A 280 4.69 47.18 21.77
CA VAL A 280 4.78 45.72 21.66
C VAL A 280 3.62 45.23 20.80
N ASN A 281 3.96 44.48 19.77
CA ASN A 281 3.03 43.93 18.80
C ASN A 281 2.84 42.44 19.07
N ARG A 282 1.60 41.95 18.92
CA ARG A 282 1.30 40.52 18.83
C ARG A 282 1.15 40.15 17.36
N VAL A 283 2.04 39.32 16.84
CA VAL A 283 2.09 38.96 15.41
C VAL A 283 1.97 37.46 15.21
N GLY A 284 1.46 37.04 14.06
CA GLY A 284 1.39 35.62 13.70
C GLY A 284 0.38 34.79 14.50
N GLY A 285 -0.57 35.42 15.19
CA GLY A 285 -1.64 34.74 15.91
C GLY A 285 -2.30 35.56 17.01
N SER A 286 -3.48 35.15 17.46
CA SER A 286 -4.18 35.76 18.60
C SER A 286 -4.86 34.75 19.53
N ASP A 287 -4.56 33.47 19.37
CA ASP A 287 -5.19 32.40 20.14
C ASP A 287 -4.64 32.34 21.59
N GLY A 288 -5.52 32.15 22.56
CA GLY A 288 -5.16 32.13 23.98
C GLY A 288 -4.79 33.51 24.55
N GLU A 289 -4.80 33.56 25.88
CA GLU A 289 -4.30 34.72 26.64
C GLU A 289 -2.77 34.69 26.68
N LEU A 290 -2.13 35.83 26.42
CA LEU A 290 -0.69 36.02 26.61
C LEU A 290 -0.44 37.12 27.64
N VAL A 291 0.38 36.80 28.63
CA VAL A 291 0.85 37.74 29.65
C VAL A 291 2.36 37.74 29.65
N VAL A 292 2.95 38.92 29.58
CA VAL A 292 4.41 39.09 29.66
C VAL A 292 4.77 40.14 30.69
N ASN A 293 5.84 39.87 31.41
CA ASN A 293 6.51 40.86 32.22
C ASN A 293 7.42 41.70 31.31
N TYR A 294 7.65 42.95 31.68
CA TYR A 294 8.74 43.72 31.12
C TYR A 294 9.59 44.30 32.24
N ALA A 295 10.89 44.43 32.01
CA ALA A 295 11.82 45.05 32.92
C ALA A 295 12.92 45.77 32.13
N THR A 296 13.34 46.93 32.63
CA THR A 296 14.55 47.62 32.18
C THR A 296 15.78 46.99 32.83
N ALA A 297 16.89 46.92 32.10
CA ALA A 297 18.19 46.54 32.64
C ALA A 297 19.29 47.48 32.12
N ASP A 298 20.22 47.80 33.02
CA ASP A 298 21.34 48.71 32.76
C ASP A 298 22.22 48.20 31.61
N GLY A 299 22.69 49.14 30.80
CA GLY A 299 23.73 48.91 29.80
C GLY A 299 24.92 49.81 30.08
N THR A 300 25.20 50.74 29.18
CA THR A 300 26.07 51.89 29.52
C THR A 300 25.28 52.94 30.30
N ALA A 301 24.00 53.13 29.95
CA ALA A 301 23.04 53.87 30.75
C ALA A 301 22.63 53.05 31.98
N THR A 302 22.63 53.68 33.14
CA THR A 302 22.32 53.12 34.46
C THR A 302 21.03 53.71 35.05
N ALA A 303 20.27 52.86 35.73
CA ALA A 303 19.08 53.30 36.42
C ALA A 303 19.41 54.35 37.50
N SER A 304 18.57 55.39 37.59
CA SER A 304 18.67 56.55 38.48
C SER A 304 19.68 57.64 38.09
N HIS A 305 20.56 57.41 37.11
CA HIS A 305 21.34 58.48 36.48
C HIS A 305 20.71 58.83 35.13
N ASP A 306 20.45 57.84 34.28
CA ASP A 306 20.14 58.08 32.85
C ASP A 306 18.68 57.75 32.52
N TYR A 307 18.08 56.81 33.25
CA TYR A 307 16.67 56.46 33.13
C TYR A 307 16.09 55.93 34.45
N ALA A 308 14.77 55.86 34.57
CA ALA A 308 14.12 55.27 35.73
C ALA A 308 13.89 53.76 35.54
N GLU A 309 14.34 52.95 36.50
CA GLU A 309 14.05 51.51 36.53
C GLU A 309 12.53 51.28 36.41
N THR A 310 12.12 50.57 35.38
CA THR A 310 10.71 50.36 35.05
C THR A 310 10.44 48.88 34.86
N THR A 311 9.47 48.35 35.61
CA THR A 311 8.98 46.98 35.48
C THR A 311 7.45 46.96 35.42
N GLY A 312 6.86 46.02 34.71
CA GLY A 312 5.41 45.88 34.66
C GLY A 312 4.94 44.64 33.90
N LYS A 313 3.65 44.62 33.57
CA LYS A 313 3.00 43.53 32.82
C LYS A 313 2.20 44.07 31.65
N LEU A 314 2.18 43.32 30.55
CA LEU A 314 1.28 43.51 29.43
C LEU A 314 0.46 42.24 29.23
N THR A 315 -0.85 42.37 29.01
CA THR A 315 -1.78 41.25 28.89
C THR A 315 -2.65 41.41 27.65
N TRP A 316 -2.62 40.40 26.77
CA TRP A 316 -3.52 40.22 25.63
C TRP A 316 -4.51 39.10 25.96
N ALA A 317 -5.80 39.41 25.90
CA ALA A 317 -6.83 38.37 26.03
C ALA A 317 -6.87 37.47 24.78
N ASN A 318 -7.54 36.32 24.88
CA ASN A 318 -7.83 35.49 23.71
C ASN A 318 -8.53 36.30 22.61
N GLY A 319 -7.98 36.26 21.39
CA GLY A 319 -8.44 37.03 20.23
C GLY A 319 -7.99 38.50 20.18
N ASP A 320 -7.27 38.99 21.19
CA ASP A 320 -6.72 40.36 21.20
C ASP A 320 -5.39 40.40 20.44
N SER A 321 -5.38 41.11 19.30
CA SER A 321 -4.20 41.41 18.47
C SER A 321 -3.82 42.89 18.47
N SER A 322 -4.40 43.69 19.38
CA SER A 322 -4.10 45.12 19.45
C SER A 322 -2.71 45.41 20.02
N ASP A 323 -2.05 46.44 19.50
CA ASP A 323 -0.75 46.90 20.02
C ASP A 323 -0.89 47.39 21.47
N LYS A 324 0.11 47.08 22.30
CA LYS A 324 0.20 47.62 23.68
C LYS A 324 1.49 48.39 23.85
N THR A 325 1.48 49.36 24.75
CA THR A 325 2.63 50.24 24.98
C THR A 325 3.07 50.21 26.43
N LEU A 326 4.37 50.42 26.63
CA LEU A 326 4.98 50.68 27.93
C LEU A 326 5.81 51.97 27.83
N MET A 327 5.97 52.66 28.95
CA MET A 327 6.67 53.94 29.03
C MET A 327 7.82 53.84 30.03
N VAL A 328 8.99 54.33 29.64
CA VAL A 328 10.18 54.46 30.51
C VAL A 328 10.53 55.94 30.62
N ALA A 329 10.78 56.42 31.84
CA ALA A 329 11.23 57.79 32.05
C ALA A 329 12.74 57.91 31.80
N ILE A 330 13.15 58.97 31.11
CA ILE A 330 14.53 59.30 30.78
C ILE A 330 14.94 60.51 31.63
N THR A 331 16.14 60.46 32.20
CA THR A 331 16.72 61.55 32.97
C THR A 331 17.59 62.39 32.05
N ASP A 332 17.46 63.71 32.16
CA ASP A 332 18.26 64.70 31.43
C ASP A 332 19.22 65.33 32.44
N ASP A 333 20.52 65.26 32.20
CA ASP A 333 21.53 65.87 33.07
C ASP A 333 22.48 66.82 32.32
N ALA A 334 23.75 66.90 32.73
CA ALA A 334 24.73 67.80 32.14
C ALA A 334 26.13 67.15 32.03
N GLU A 335 26.21 65.82 32.22
CA GLU A 335 27.44 65.05 32.10
C GLU A 335 27.61 64.56 30.66
N ILE A 336 28.80 64.77 30.08
CA ILE A 336 29.08 64.28 28.72
C ILE A 336 29.50 62.83 28.82
N GLU A 337 28.56 61.95 28.58
CA GLU A 337 28.72 60.50 28.71
C GLU A 337 28.72 59.80 27.33
N GLY A 338 28.34 60.54 26.27
CA GLY A 338 28.15 60.04 24.92
C GLY A 338 26.85 59.25 24.77
N ASP A 339 26.49 58.83 23.55
CA ASP A 339 25.29 58.02 23.36
C ASP A 339 25.33 56.74 24.21
N GLU A 340 24.41 56.62 25.14
CA GLU A 340 24.32 55.51 26.06
C GLU A 340 23.16 54.59 25.72
N MET A 341 23.17 53.37 26.25
CA MET A 341 22.09 52.42 26.02
C MET A 341 21.70 51.66 27.27
N PHE A 342 20.40 51.39 27.38
CA PHE A 342 19.84 50.41 28.29
C PHE A 342 18.95 49.44 27.49
N THR A 343 18.57 48.34 28.13
CA THR A 343 17.73 47.33 27.50
C THR A 343 16.37 47.25 28.18
N VAL A 344 15.32 47.00 27.39
CA VAL A 344 14.01 46.61 27.91
C VAL A 344 13.72 45.20 27.44
N THR A 345 13.55 44.29 28.39
CA THR A 345 13.32 42.87 28.11
C THR A 345 11.87 42.53 28.39
N LEU A 346 11.21 41.88 27.42
CA LEU A 346 9.99 41.13 27.65
C LEU A 346 10.36 39.74 28.16
N SER A 347 9.69 39.29 29.20
CA SER A 347 9.87 37.94 29.73
C SER A 347 8.54 37.25 29.96
N ASP A 348 8.54 35.95 29.73
CA ASP A 348 7.39 35.09 30.01
C ASP A 348 7.03 35.13 31.50
N GLU A 349 5.73 35.25 31.80
CA GLU A 349 5.28 35.41 33.18
C GLU A 349 5.50 34.14 34.03
N ALA A 350 5.38 32.96 33.43
CA ALA A 350 5.39 31.70 34.14
C ALA A 350 6.81 31.19 34.43
N ASN A 351 7.72 31.30 33.45
CA ASN A 351 9.07 30.74 33.56
C ASN A 351 10.19 31.81 33.60
N GLY A 352 9.89 33.07 33.30
CA GLY A 352 10.86 34.18 33.29
C GLY A 352 11.82 34.18 32.11
N GLU A 353 11.55 33.39 31.07
CA GLU A 353 12.35 33.34 29.84
C GLU A 353 12.27 34.66 29.08
N ASN A 354 13.38 35.10 28.49
CA ASN A 354 13.43 36.31 27.67
C ASN A 354 12.77 36.04 26.31
N LEU A 355 11.68 36.76 26.01
CA LEU A 355 10.90 36.60 24.78
C LEU A 355 11.39 37.53 23.67
N ASP A 356 11.68 38.78 24.02
CA ASP A 356 12.24 39.78 23.12
C ASP A 356 12.90 40.89 23.95
N SER A 357 13.82 41.61 23.33
CA SER A 357 14.45 42.77 23.96
C SER A 357 14.61 43.91 22.97
N ALA A 358 14.24 45.11 23.39
CA ALA A 358 14.57 46.33 22.67
C ALA A 358 15.76 47.01 23.34
N THR A 359 16.70 47.49 22.53
CA THR A 359 17.75 48.39 23.00
C THR A 359 17.27 49.82 22.84
N VAL A 360 17.30 50.59 23.93
CA VAL A 360 17.03 52.02 23.88
C VAL A 360 18.36 52.75 23.91
N PHE A 361 18.61 53.57 22.89
CA PHE A 361 19.72 54.51 22.83
C PHE A 361 19.26 55.86 23.34
N ILE A 362 19.90 56.34 24.39
CA ILE A 362 19.78 57.72 24.87
C ILE A 362 20.86 58.51 24.13
N SER A 363 20.43 59.39 23.23
CA SER A 363 21.36 60.30 22.58
C SER A 363 21.71 61.43 23.52
N ASP A 364 22.97 61.43 23.94
CA ASP A 364 23.59 62.49 24.73
C ASP A 364 23.48 63.80 23.96
N ASN A 365 22.85 64.78 24.59
CA ASN A 365 22.65 66.10 24.02
C ASN A 365 23.78 67.06 24.42
N ASP A 366 24.67 66.62 25.32
CA ASP A 366 25.92 67.25 25.65
C ASP A 366 27.02 66.91 24.63
N THR A 367 28.11 67.69 24.60
CA THR A 367 29.06 67.68 23.46
C THR A 367 30.53 67.58 23.85
N VAL A 368 31.26 66.56 23.37
CA VAL A 368 32.75 66.48 23.32
C VAL A 368 33.31 65.95 21.98
N VAL A 369 34.50 66.47 21.64
CA VAL A 369 35.29 66.31 20.39
C VAL A 369 35.86 64.90 20.18
N VAL A 370 35.62 64.28 19.00
CA VAL A 370 36.04 62.92 18.60
C VAL A 370 37.50 62.84 18.11
N VAL A 371 38.22 61.76 18.48
CA VAL A 371 39.52 61.35 17.89
C VAL A 371 39.30 60.08 17.04
N PRO A 372 39.73 60.02 15.76
CA PRO A 372 39.43 58.89 14.87
C PRO A 372 40.24 57.62 15.16
N SER A 373 39.59 56.46 15.03
CA SER A 373 40.22 55.13 14.96
C SER A 373 41.12 55.03 13.71
N PRO A 374 42.24 54.29 13.75
CA PRO A 374 43.08 54.08 12.57
C PRO A 374 42.33 53.33 11.46
N ALA A 375 42.46 53.83 10.23
CA ALA A 375 41.91 53.22 9.03
C ALA A 375 42.60 51.88 8.68
N CYS A 376 41.84 50.92 8.15
CA CYS A 376 42.39 49.62 7.75
C CYS A 376 43.33 49.74 6.53
N PRO A 377 44.50 49.08 6.53
CA PRO A 377 45.31 48.91 5.32
C PRO A 377 44.51 48.20 4.22
N ALA A 378 44.40 48.82 3.04
CA ALA A 378 43.63 48.27 1.91
C ALA A 378 44.23 46.97 1.32
N ASN A 379 45.51 46.69 1.57
CA ASN A 379 46.24 45.51 1.11
C ASN A 379 47.40 45.17 2.05
N GLY A 380 47.92 43.95 1.94
CA GLY A 380 49.08 43.50 2.71
C GLY A 380 48.74 43.05 4.14
N LEU A 381 49.64 43.28 5.09
CA LEU A 381 49.49 42.78 6.47
C LEU A 381 48.61 43.72 7.30
N ILE A 382 47.61 43.18 7.98
CA ILE A 382 46.84 43.88 9.01
C ILE A 382 47.28 43.35 10.36
N ASN A 383 47.98 44.20 11.12
CA ASN A 383 48.62 43.88 12.41
C ASN A 383 48.10 44.71 13.59
N SER A 384 47.05 45.50 13.37
CA SER A 384 46.36 46.27 14.40
C SER A 384 44.85 46.25 14.14
N THR A 385 44.07 46.31 15.21
CA THR A 385 42.61 46.36 15.12
C THR A 385 42.17 47.62 14.41
N CYS A 386 41.26 47.48 13.45
CA CYS A 386 40.75 48.58 12.65
C CYS A 386 39.30 48.34 12.24
N ASN A 387 38.59 49.43 11.99
CA ASN A 387 37.27 49.40 11.35
C ASN A 387 37.46 49.81 9.89
N ALA A 388 37.01 48.98 8.97
CA ALA A 388 37.10 49.26 7.54
C ALA A 388 36.00 50.23 7.07
N GLU A 389 34.90 50.39 7.83
CA GLU A 389 33.80 51.32 7.51
C GLU A 389 33.28 51.17 6.06
N GLY A 390 33.23 49.93 5.56
CA GLY A 390 32.82 49.60 4.19
C GLY A 390 33.96 49.59 3.16
N GLN A 391 35.21 49.82 3.57
CA GLN A 391 36.39 49.79 2.70
C GLN A 391 36.64 48.38 2.13
N THR A 392 37.04 48.33 0.86
CA THR A 392 37.53 47.11 0.21
C THR A 392 38.96 46.79 0.63
N LEU A 393 39.16 45.58 1.15
CA LEU A 393 40.45 45.01 1.52
C LEU A 393 40.80 43.89 0.54
N VAL A 394 41.91 44.04 -0.18
CA VAL A 394 42.31 43.14 -1.28
C VAL A 394 43.58 42.37 -0.90
N ASN A 395 43.52 41.04 -0.90
CA ASN A 395 44.64 40.16 -0.56
C ASN A 395 45.32 40.53 0.77
N VAL A 396 44.53 40.86 1.79
CA VAL A 396 45.05 41.17 3.13
C VAL A 396 45.30 39.90 3.93
N ILE A 397 46.28 39.96 4.83
CA ILE A 397 46.60 38.87 5.76
C ILE A 397 46.41 39.38 7.19
N VAL A 398 45.52 38.75 7.94
CA VAL A 398 45.30 39.04 9.37
C VAL A 398 46.29 38.23 10.19
N VAL A 399 47.28 38.89 10.79
CA VAL A 399 48.53 38.20 11.17
C VAL A 399 48.49 37.41 12.49
N HIS A 400 47.58 37.72 13.44
CA HIS A 400 47.45 36.98 14.69
C HIS A 400 46.10 37.18 15.41
N GLN A 401 45.82 36.33 16.39
CA GLN A 401 44.56 36.18 17.14
C GLN A 401 44.00 37.41 17.87
N HIS A 402 44.77 38.50 17.95
CA HIS A 402 44.39 39.74 18.65
C HIS A 402 44.03 40.87 17.69
N VAL A 403 44.16 40.66 16.39
CA VAL A 403 43.77 41.63 15.36
C VAL A 403 42.30 41.40 15.04
N SER A 404 41.50 42.46 15.10
CA SER A 404 40.11 42.45 14.65
C SER A 404 39.89 43.42 13.49
N ILE A 405 39.14 42.96 12.49
CA ILE A 405 38.66 43.76 11.37
C ILE A 405 37.13 43.74 11.41
N ALA A 406 36.52 44.92 11.36
CA ALA A 406 35.07 45.06 11.27
C ALA A 406 34.67 45.79 9.99
N ASN A 407 33.48 45.46 9.46
CA ASN A 407 32.79 46.21 8.39
C ASN A 407 33.60 46.30 7.08
N ALA A 408 34.29 45.22 6.67
CA ALA A 408 35.11 45.22 5.46
C ALA A 408 34.37 44.61 4.26
N ILE A 409 34.77 45.03 3.05
CA ILE A 409 34.50 44.30 1.80
C ILE A 409 35.76 43.53 1.42
N LEU A 410 35.70 42.21 1.33
CA LEU A 410 36.87 41.35 1.14
C LEU A 410 36.98 40.85 -0.30
N GLU A 411 38.14 41.06 -0.92
CA GLU A 411 38.48 40.61 -2.27
C GLU A 411 39.82 39.85 -2.32
N GLY A 412 39.91 38.84 -3.20
CA GLY A 412 41.09 37.99 -3.31
C GLY A 412 41.21 36.98 -2.16
N THR A 413 42.43 36.52 -1.87
CA THR A 413 42.68 35.54 -0.81
C THR A 413 42.99 36.25 0.51
N ILE A 414 42.21 35.95 1.55
CA ILE A 414 42.28 36.55 2.88
C ILE A 414 42.62 35.47 3.92
N PRO A 415 43.91 35.19 4.16
CA PRO A 415 44.32 34.36 5.29
C PRO A 415 44.04 35.11 6.60
N ASN A 416 43.18 34.52 7.43
CA ASN A 416 42.75 35.07 8.70
C ASN A 416 43.31 34.24 9.86
N HIS A 417 44.19 34.84 10.65
CA HIS A 417 44.61 34.30 11.95
C HIS A 417 44.02 35.08 13.13
N GLY A 418 43.11 36.02 12.87
CA GLY A 418 42.49 36.93 13.84
C GLY A 418 40.97 36.84 13.83
N TRP A 419 40.32 37.98 14.08
CA TRP A 419 38.86 38.14 14.10
C TRP A 419 38.39 38.98 12.92
N ILE A 420 37.40 38.50 12.18
CA ILE A 420 36.69 39.28 11.16
C ILE A 420 35.20 39.29 11.49
N SER A 421 34.59 40.47 11.47
CA SER A 421 33.18 40.65 11.82
C SER A 421 32.45 41.56 10.84
N ASN A 422 31.14 41.35 10.69
CA ASN A 422 30.23 42.24 9.96
C ASN A 422 30.69 42.58 8.53
N SER A 423 31.30 41.62 7.84
CA SER A 423 32.02 41.84 6.59
C SER A 423 31.37 41.09 5.41
N THR A 424 31.66 41.56 4.20
CA THR A 424 31.17 40.94 2.96
C THR A 424 32.31 40.29 2.19
N VAL A 425 32.23 38.99 1.92
CA VAL A 425 33.15 38.26 1.02
C VAL A 425 32.63 38.37 -0.41
N GLN A 426 33.41 38.96 -1.32
CA GLN A 426 32.99 39.15 -2.73
C GLN A 426 33.12 37.87 -3.58
N PRO A 427 32.44 37.81 -4.74
CA PRO A 427 32.63 36.71 -5.69
C PRO A 427 34.10 36.48 -6.05
N GLY A 428 34.53 35.21 -5.98
CA GLY A 428 35.92 34.81 -6.25
C GLY A 428 36.93 35.12 -5.13
N ALA A 429 36.50 35.73 -4.03
CA ALA A 429 37.32 35.90 -2.83
C ALA A 429 37.31 34.63 -1.97
N GLU A 430 38.40 34.38 -1.24
CA GLU A 430 38.55 33.23 -0.34
C GLU A 430 38.99 33.72 1.05
N LEU A 431 38.13 33.55 2.06
CA LEU A 431 38.46 33.82 3.47
C LEU A 431 38.83 32.51 4.15
N ILE A 432 40.05 32.41 4.69
CA ILE A 432 40.60 31.15 5.21
C ILE A 432 41.01 31.33 6.67
N GLY A 433 40.47 30.53 7.58
CA GLY A 433 40.97 30.46 8.94
C GLY A 433 40.34 31.46 9.92
N GLY A 434 40.80 31.33 11.17
CA GLY A 434 40.54 32.28 12.25
C GLY A 434 39.10 32.27 12.72
N ILE A 435 38.71 33.34 13.41
CA ILE A 435 37.35 33.48 13.95
C ILE A 435 36.57 34.48 13.10
N VAL A 436 35.34 34.09 12.79
CA VAL A 436 34.37 34.91 12.07
C VAL A 436 33.17 35.17 12.98
N SER A 437 32.66 36.39 13.01
CA SER A 437 31.57 36.78 13.93
C SER A 437 30.63 37.83 13.36
N GLY A 438 29.57 38.17 14.12
CA GLY A 438 28.55 39.12 13.69
C GLY A 438 27.70 38.62 12.52
N TYR A 439 27.37 39.52 11.59
CA TYR A 439 26.58 39.23 10.39
C TYR A 439 27.46 39.24 9.14
N MET A 440 27.71 38.08 8.56
CA MET A 440 28.53 37.91 7.37
C MET A 440 27.68 37.72 6.13
N THR A 441 28.03 38.44 5.06
CA THR A 441 27.50 38.18 3.72
C THR A 441 28.58 37.50 2.90
N ASN A 442 28.37 36.24 2.54
CA ASN A 442 29.32 35.48 1.75
C ASN A 442 28.82 35.34 0.30
N LYS A 443 29.60 35.85 -0.65
CA LYS A 443 29.41 35.64 -2.09
C LYS A 443 30.60 34.91 -2.73
N GLY A 444 31.62 34.58 -1.94
CA GLY A 444 32.82 33.86 -2.35
C GLY A 444 32.93 32.53 -1.59
N THR A 445 34.14 32.18 -1.16
CA THR A 445 34.42 30.98 -0.38
C THR A 445 34.90 31.33 1.02
N MET A 446 34.35 30.69 2.05
CA MET A 446 34.86 30.72 3.42
C MET A 446 35.33 29.32 3.82
N LYS A 447 36.52 29.22 4.40
CA LYS A 447 37.19 27.94 4.63
C LYS A 447 37.86 27.86 6.01
N ASP A 448 37.77 26.70 6.66
CA ASP A 448 38.51 26.34 7.88
C ASP A 448 38.37 27.35 9.04
N PHE A 449 37.15 27.79 9.38
CA PHE A 449 36.93 28.87 10.34
C PHE A 449 36.06 28.48 11.55
N ASP A 450 36.25 29.21 12.66
CA ASP A 450 35.43 29.14 13.87
C ASP A 450 34.43 30.30 13.88
N PHE A 451 33.15 29.98 13.77
CA PHE A 451 32.06 30.93 13.76
C PHE A 451 31.53 31.20 15.17
N ARG A 452 31.50 32.47 15.56
CA ARG A 452 31.00 32.95 16.86
C ARG A 452 30.03 34.12 16.70
N GLY A 453 29.33 34.17 15.56
CA GLY A 453 28.42 35.26 15.20
C GLY A 453 26.96 34.84 15.16
N ALA A 454 26.12 35.73 14.63
CA ALA A 454 24.68 35.49 14.51
C ALA A 454 24.33 34.81 13.17
N LEU A 455 24.91 35.26 12.06
CA LEU A 455 24.57 34.73 10.74
C LEU A 455 25.74 34.77 9.75
N VAL A 456 25.90 33.70 8.97
CA VAL A 456 26.60 33.72 7.68
C VAL A 456 25.58 33.38 6.60
N LYS A 457 25.41 34.27 5.62
CA LYS A 457 24.45 34.10 4.53
C LYS A 457 25.15 34.00 3.18
N GLY A 458 24.84 32.94 2.42
CA GLY A 458 25.25 32.78 1.03
C GLY A 458 26.61 32.12 0.83
N GLY A 459 26.96 31.93 -0.45
CA GLY A 459 28.28 31.57 -0.92
C GLY A 459 28.70 30.14 -0.58
N THR A 460 29.99 29.87 -0.78
CA THR A 460 30.58 28.54 -0.63
C THR A 460 31.28 28.40 0.72
N LEU A 461 31.09 27.26 1.35
CA LEU A 461 31.74 26.82 2.59
C LEU A 461 32.61 25.60 2.29
N SER A 462 33.82 25.54 2.86
CA SER A 462 34.78 24.47 2.62
C SER A 462 35.60 24.10 3.86
N GLY A 463 36.03 22.85 3.94
CA GLY A 463 36.89 22.37 5.02
C GLY A 463 36.16 22.22 6.36
N ASP A 464 36.89 22.41 7.46
CA ASP A 464 36.35 22.23 8.82
C ASP A 464 35.74 23.52 9.36
N ILE A 465 34.43 23.49 9.64
CA ILE A 465 33.67 24.66 10.08
C ILE A 465 33.04 24.35 11.42
N PHE A 466 33.41 25.14 12.43
CA PHE A 466 32.87 25.02 13.76
C PHE A 466 31.98 26.22 14.05
N ASN A 467 30.74 25.98 14.45
CA ASN A 467 29.84 27.02 14.92
C ASN A 467 29.74 26.95 16.43
N ASN A 468 30.61 27.70 17.09
CA ASN A 468 30.68 27.85 18.54
C ASN A 468 29.96 29.13 19.00
N SER A 469 28.94 29.57 18.26
CA SER A 469 28.18 30.77 18.60
C SER A 469 27.39 30.59 19.89
N GLN A 470 27.44 31.58 20.76
CA GLN A 470 26.66 31.64 22.01
C GLN A 470 25.30 32.34 21.82
N VAL A 471 24.99 32.79 20.61
CA VAL A 471 23.80 33.58 20.28
C VAL A 471 22.92 32.91 19.22
N GLY A 472 22.98 31.58 19.09
CA GLY A 472 22.19 30.84 18.09
C GLY A 472 22.67 31.06 16.66
N GLY A 473 23.99 31.04 16.44
CA GLY A 473 24.58 31.29 15.12
C GLY A 473 24.05 30.33 14.05
N ALA A 474 23.72 30.87 12.87
CA ALA A 474 23.21 30.08 11.76
C ALA A 474 24.01 30.27 10.45
N PHE A 475 24.08 29.20 9.64
CA PHE A 475 24.44 29.27 8.23
C PHE A 475 23.18 29.21 7.37
N GLN A 476 23.05 30.15 6.45
CA GLN A 476 21.86 30.28 5.61
C GLN A 476 22.21 30.35 4.12
N ASP A 477 21.46 29.59 3.31
CA ASP A 477 21.55 29.62 1.84
C ASP A 477 22.98 29.34 1.33
N VAL A 478 23.63 28.30 1.86
CA VAL A 478 25.06 28.00 1.62
C VAL A 478 25.27 26.77 0.73
N HIS A 479 26.39 26.78 0.01
CA HIS A 479 26.89 25.63 -0.75
C HIS A 479 28.12 25.02 -0.07
N LEU A 480 28.14 23.71 0.14
CA LEU A 480 29.21 22.98 0.83
C LEU A 480 30.03 22.20 -0.19
N THR A 481 31.33 22.46 -0.26
CA THR A 481 32.23 21.67 -1.13
C THR A 481 32.46 20.25 -0.61
N ALA A 482 33.04 19.38 -1.43
CA ALA A 482 33.39 18.03 -1.02
C ALA A 482 34.34 18.03 0.19
N ASN A 483 34.06 17.15 1.15
CA ASN A 483 34.75 16.99 2.44
C ASN A 483 34.57 18.18 3.41
N THR A 484 33.60 19.06 3.16
CA THR A 484 33.22 20.07 4.17
C THR A 484 32.60 19.37 5.37
N ARG A 485 32.98 19.80 6.58
CA ARG A 485 32.38 19.31 7.83
C ARG A 485 31.89 20.50 8.63
N ILE A 486 30.57 20.59 8.81
CA ILE A 486 29.96 21.60 9.66
C ILE A 486 29.61 20.95 10.99
N SER A 487 30.04 21.57 12.08
CA SER A 487 29.59 21.17 13.41
C SER A 487 29.14 22.32 14.29
N GLY A 488 28.02 22.14 15.00
CA GLY A 488 27.44 23.13 15.90
C GLY A 488 26.41 24.07 15.25
N GLY A 489 25.60 24.70 16.10
CA GLY A 489 24.63 25.74 15.73
C GLY A 489 23.53 25.29 14.77
N GLN A 490 23.10 26.20 13.88
CA GLN A 490 21.91 26.02 13.06
C GLN A 490 22.20 26.11 11.55
N LEU A 491 21.43 25.36 10.76
CA LEU A 491 21.33 25.50 9.30
C LEU A 491 19.91 25.90 8.92
N ARG A 492 19.76 26.85 7.98
CA ARG A 492 18.44 27.25 7.49
C ARG A 492 18.41 27.62 6.01
N GLY A 493 17.24 27.47 5.38
CA GLY A 493 17.05 27.78 3.97
C GLY A 493 17.60 26.68 3.07
N VAL A 494 18.26 27.05 1.97
CA VAL A 494 18.73 26.07 0.97
C VAL A 494 20.19 25.69 1.24
N ILE A 495 20.44 24.44 1.64
CA ILE A 495 21.77 23.89 1.89
C ILE A 495 22.07 22.85 0.82
N THR A 496 23.05 23.16 -0.02
CA THR A 496 23.50 22.24 -1.09
C THR A 496 24.90 21.76 -0.79
N GLY A 497 25.20 20.51 -1.05
CA GLY A 497 26.52 19.91 -0.80
C GLY A 497 27.06 19.14 -2.00
N GLU A 498 28.37 19.01 -2.04
CA GLU A 498 29.07 18.04 -2.87
C GLU A 498 29.48 16.86 -1.98
N ALA A 499 28.99 15.66 -2.28
CA ALA A 499 29.27 14.51 -1.43
C ALA A 499 30.78 14.12 -1.45
N PRO A 500 31.40 13.82 -0.29
CA PRO A 500 30.79 13.81 1.04
C PRO A 500 30.88 15.17 1.76
N ALA A 501 29.75 15.80 2.11
CA ALA A 501 29.70 16.97 2.98
C ALA A 501 28.97 16.60 4.29
N TRP A 502 29.63 16.74 5.44
CA TRP A 502 29.18 16.18 6.72
C TRP A 502 28.51 17.22 7.61
N LEU A 503 27.35 16.85 8.18
CA LEU A 503 26.60 17.64 9.15
C LEU A 503 26.59 16.94 10.51
N GLU A 504 27.04 17.63 11.56
CA GLU A 504 27.23 17.03 12.89
C GLU A 504 26.92 17.99 14.05
N ASN A 505 26.28 17.50 15.11
CA ASN A 505 25.97 18.26 16.32
C ASN A 505 25.28 19.60 16.05
N LEU A 506 24.32 19.62 15.13
CA LEU A 506 23.63 20.84 14.70
C LEU A 506 22.14 20.61 14.53
N GLU A 507 21.40 21.70 14.43
CA GLU A 507 19.97 21.72 14.15
C GLU A 507 19.73 22.24 12.72
N VAL A 508 18.90 21.52 11.96
CA VAL A 508 18.39 22.00 10.67
C VAL A 508 17.00 22.57 10.93
N ILE A 509 16.86 23.87 10.73
CA ILE A 509 15.61 24.60 10.99
C ILE A 509 14.51 24.13 10.03
N GLU A 510 13.27 24.17 10.50
CA GLU A 510 12.07 23.84 9.73
C GLU A 510 12.03 24.49 8.34
N ASN A 511 11.35 23.84 7.40
CA ASN A 511 11.20 24.29 6.00
C ASN A 511 12.53 24.48 5.23
N SER A 512 13.63 23.93 5.73
CA SER A 512 14.92 23.95 5.03
C SER A 512 14.98 22.87 3.95
N HIS A 513 15.83 23.09 2.95
CA HIS A 513 16.05 22.16 1.86
C HIS A 513 17.50 21.68 1.90
N LEU A 514 17.70 20.37 2.01
CA LEU A 514 19.03 19.75 2.03
C LEU A 514 19.28 18.95 0.75
N SER A 515 20.46 19.06 0.16
CA SER A 515 20.92 18.17 -0.91
C SER A 515 22.42 17.91 -0.82
N GLY A 516 22.87 16.72 -1.23
CA GLY A 516 24.29 16.37 -1.31
C GLY A 516 25.07 16.35 0.02
N VAL A 517 24.38 16.13 1.14
CA VAL A 517 24.96 16.12 2.50
C VAL A 517 24.80 14.77 3.19
N ILE A 518 25.69 14.48 4.12
CA ILE A 518 25.64 13.30 5.00
C ILE A 518 25.24 13.77 6.40
N ILE A 519 24.14 13.21 6.90
CA ILE A 519 23.51 13.53 8.16
C ILE A 519 23.95 12.50 9.21
N SER A 520 24.62 12.97 10.25
CA SER A 520 24.98 12.14 11.41
C SER A 520 23.80 11.97 12.38
N ASP A 521 23.94 11.04 13.33
CA ASP A 521 22.97 10.77 14.40
C ASP A 521 22.81 11.91 15.41
N THR A 522 23.70 12.89 15.38
CA THR A 522 23.68 14.08 16.25
C THR A 522 22.98 15.28 15.62
N VAL A 523 22.47 15.14 14.39
CA VAL A 523 21.72 16.19 13.70
C VAL A 523 20.24 16.06 14.01
N HIS A 524 19.63 17.17 14.41
CA HIS A 524 18.19 17.27 14.58
C HIS A 524 17.58 17.94 13.36
N LEU A 525 16.62 17.26 12.71
CA LEU A 525 15.86 17.80 11.60
C LEU A 525 14.57 18.42 12.14
N GLY A 526 14.35 19.70 11.87
CA GLY A 526 13.08 20.37 12.15
C GLY A 526 11.95 19.89 11.24
N ASP A 527 10.75 20.37 11.51
CA ASP A 527 9.55 19.97 10.77
C ASP A 527 9.62 20.43 9.30
N ASN A 528 9.02 19.66 8.40
CA ASN A 528 8.95 19.95 6.97
C ASN A 528 10.31 20.18 6.28
N VAL A 529 11.40 19.66 6.83
CA VAL A 529 12.70 19.66 6.15
C VAL A 529 12.61 18.79 4.89
N VAL A 530 12.89 19.39 3.74
CA VAL A 530 12.86 18.70 2.45
C VAL A 530 14.23 18.09 2.18
N LEU A 531 14.27 16.76 2.05
CA LEU A 531 15.46 16.01 1.72
C LEU A 531 15.53 15.76 0.22
N GLY A 532 16.53 16.33 -0.42
CA GLY A 532 16.77 16.25 -1.86
C GLY A 532 17.86 15.24 -2.23
N GLU A 533 18.23 15.26 -3.50
CA GLU A 533 19.21 14.35 -4.10
C GLU A 533 20.56 14.39 -3.36
N GLY A 534 21.16 13.21 -3.16
CA GLY A 534 22.46 13.05 -2.53
C GLY A 534 22.47 13.18 -1.00
N VAL A 535 21.31 13.36 -0.36
CA VAL A 535 21.20 13.26 1.10
C VAL A 535 21.38 11.81 1.55
N ARG A 536 22.28 11.59 2.50
CA ARG A 536 22.58 10.28 3.08
C ARG A 536 22.64 10.36 4.60
N PHE A 537 22.50 9.22 5.26
CA PHE A 537 22.44 9.09 6.71
C PHE A 537 23.52 8.14 7.20
N THR A 538 24.10 8.44 8.35
CA THR A 538 25.07 7.52 8.98
C THR A 538 24.42 6.25 9.56
N HIS A 539 23.12 6.29 9.85
CA HIS A 539 22.38 5.21 10.51
C HIS A 539 20.95 5.10 10.00
N GLN A 540 20.46 3.86 9.86
CA GLN A 540 19.12 3.54 9.36
C GLN A 540 17.97 4.05 10.25
N GLN A 541 18.20 4.15 11.56
CA GLN A 541 17.18 4.61 12.52
C GLN A 541 16.85 6.10 12.37
N LEU A 542 17.71 6.87 11.68
CA LEU A 542 17.49 8.29 11.42
C LEU A 542 16.53 8.51 10.25
N ILE A 543 16.29 7.48 9.43
CA ILE A 543 15.38 7.55 8.30
C ILE A 543 13.96 7.33 8.83
N PRO A 544 13.06 8.34 8.74
CA PRO A 544 11.68 8.20 9.17
C PRO A 544 10.99 7.02 8.48
N THR A 545 10.10 6.33 9.20
CA THR A 545 9.26 5.30 8.58
C THR A 545 8.31 5.98 7.59
N ASP A 546 8.05 5.31 6.47
CA ASP A 546 7.21 5.75 5.35
C ASP A 546 7.76 6.95 4.56
N LEU A 547 8.99 7.40 4.84
CA LEU A 547 9.65 8.42 4.02
C LEU A 547 9.89 7.88 2.59
N GLU A 548 9.47 8.66 1.59
CA GLU A 548 9.77 8.41 0.18
C GLU A 548 11.21 8.83 -0.14
N LEU A 549 12.04 7.86 -0.50
CA LEU A 549 13.49 7.98 -0.68
C LEU A 549 13.89 8.22 -2.14
N THR A 550 12.95 8.12 -3.09
CA THR A 550 13.23 8.32 -4.51
C THR A 550 13.88 9.68 -4.80
N ALA A 551 13.51 10.73 -4.07
CA ALA A 551 14.10 12.06 -4.23
C ALA A 551 15.59 12.11 -3.85
N LEU A 552 16.04 11.27 -2.92
CA LEU A 552 17.40 11.26 -2.36
C LEU A 552 18.40 10.57 -3.27
N LEU A 553 17.95 9.65 -4.11
CA LEU A 553 18.83 8.91 -5.01
C LEU A 553 19.23 9.73 -6.24
N PRO A 554 20.45 9.54 -6.77
CA PRO A 554 20.85 10.17 -8.01
C PRO A 554 20.01 9.66 -9.19
N ALA A 555 19.76 10.54 -10.15
CA ALA A 555 19.10 10.15 -11.40
C ALA A 555 20.10 9.51 -12.37
N LEU A 556 19.69 8.42 -13.03
CA LEU A 556 20.46 7.85 -14.12
C LEU A 556 20.52 8.83 -15.32
N PRO A 557 21.67 8.91 -16.04
CA PRO A 557 21.85 9.80 -17.20
C PRO A 557 20.71 9.63 -18.21
N LEU A 558 20.34 10.67 -18.95
CA LEU A 558 19.29 10.64 -19.97
C LEU A 558 19.73 9.90 -21.25
N PRO A 559 19.14 8.72 -21.54
CA PRO A 559 19.33 8.03 -22.80
C PRO A 559 18.01 7.98 -23.58
N ASP A 560 18.12 7.53 -24.82
CA ASP A 560 17.25 6.76 -25.71
C ASP A 560 15.85 6.25 -25.28
N CYS A 561 15.48 6.22 -24.00
CA CYS A 561 14.15 5.82 -23.49
C CYS A 561 13.43 6.91 -22.69
N ALA A 562 13.94 8.15 -22.69
CA ALA A 562 13.36 9.29 -21.97
C ALA A 562 11.90 9.58 -22.37
N ASP A 563 11.54 9.40 -23.64
CA ASP A 563 10.19 9.71 -24.15
C ASP A 563 9.10 8.81 -23.56
N LEU A 564 9.43 7.55 -23.22
CA LEU A 564 8.47 6.58 -22.69
C LEU A 564 8.24 6.74 -21.18
N LEU A 565 9.21 7.33 -20.47
CA LEU A 565 9.30 7.38 -19.00
C LEU A 565 9.26 8.82 -18.46
N THR A 566 8.71 9.78 -19.21
CA THR A 566 8.75 11.22 -18.87
C THR A 566 8.20 11.59 -17.49
N GLN A 567 7.40 10.70 -16.88
CA GLN A 567 6.76 10.91 -15.57
C GLN A 567 7.46 10.20 -14.40
N LEU A 568 8.43 9.32 -14.65
CA LEU A 568 9.08 8.50 -13.62
C LEU A 568 10.55 8.88 -13.43
N LYS A 569 10.97 9.12 -12.19
CA LYS A 569 12.39 9.31 -11.87
C LYS A 569 13.12 7.97 -12.02
N ARG A 570 14.13 7.93 -12.88
CA ARG A 570 15.04 6.78 -13.01
C ARG A 570 16.11 6.86 -11.93
N SER A 571 15.84 6.27 -10.79
CA SER A 571 16.76 6.25 -9.66
C SER A 571 17.89 5.24 -9.88
N ASP A 572 19.14 5.66 -9.66
CA ASP A 572 20.28 4.75 -9.59
C ASP A 572 20.24 3.97 -8.27
N LEU A 573 19.94 2.68 -8.37
CA LEU A 573 19.84 1.76 -7.23
C LEU A 573 21.19 1.18 -6.82
N SER A 574 22.28 1.48 -7.53
CA SER A 574 23.63 1.22 -7.02
C SER A 574 24.03 2.20 -5.92
N ALA A 575 23.36 3.34 -5.83
CA ALA A 575 23.52 4.29 -4.74
C ALA A 575 22.78 3.86 -3.47
N ASP A 576 23.19 4.43 -2.35
CA ASP A 576 22.64 4.15 -1.03
C ASP A 576 22.29 5.47 -0.32
N VAL A 577 21.26 5.41 0.52
CA VAL A 577 20.91 6.50 1.45
C VAL A 577 21.66 6.36 2.78
N LEU A 578 22.42 5.27 2.98
CA LEU A 578 23.31 5.09 4.12
C LEU A 578 24.78 5.40 3.76
N GLU A 579 25.55 5.95 4.69
CA GLU A 579 27.00 6.16 4.58
C GLU A 579 27.76 5.58 5.79
N PRO A 580 28.68 4.61 5.60
CA PRO A 580 28.94 3.91 4.33
C PRO A 580 27.75 3.01 3.96
N GLY A 581 27.51 2.87 2.66
CA GLY A 581 26.45 2.01 2.10
C GLY A 581 26.95 1.25 0.88
N GLU A 582 26.35 0.09 0.60
CA GLU A 582 26.71 -0.76 -0.55
C GLU A 582 25.70 -0.65 -1.71
N GLY A 583 24.63 0.12 -1.51
CA GLY A 583 23.60 0.37 -2.51
C GLY A 583 22.39 -0.54 -2.38
N PHE A 584 21.22 -0.04 -2.83
CA PHE A 584 19.96 -0.79 -2.76
C PHE A 584 19.97 -2.06 -3.60
N LEU A 585 20.63 -2.06 -4.77
CA LEU A 585 20.75 -3.25 -5.62
C LEU A 585 21.54 -4.36 -4.92
N THR A 586 22.59 -4.01 -4.17
CA THR A 586 23.35 -4.97 -3.36
C THR A 586 22.47 -5.55 -2.24
N ALA A 587 21.70 -4.70 -1.56
CA ALA A 587 20.78 -5.12 -0.51
C ALA A 587 19.65 -6.04 -1.03
N ILE A 588 19.11 -5.78 -2.23
CA ILE A 588 18.11 -6.67 -2.86
C ILE A 588 18.73 -8.03 -3.19
N ASN A 589 19.92 -8.05 -3.79
CA ASN A 589 20.64 -9.28 -4.09
C ASN A 589 21.09 -10.05 -2.84
N ALA A 590 21.05 -9.41 -1.66
CA ALA A 590 21.32 -10.04 -0.39
C ALA A 590 20.11 -10.81 0.19
N LEU A 591 18.92 -10.69 -0.40
CA LEU A 591 17.72 -11.38 0.06
C LEU A 591 17.86 -12.91 -0.01
N PRO A 592 17.23 -13.66 0.91
CA PRO A 592 17.27 -15.13 0.91
C PRO A 592 16.85 -15.74 -0.43
N ASP A 593 15.74 -15.25 -1.01
CA ASP A 593 15.24 -15.76 -2.30
C ASP A 593 16.28 -15.63 -3.42
N PHE A 594 17.05 -14.54 -3.44
CA PHE A 594 18.10 -14.32 -4.44
C PHE A 594 19.34 -15.17 -4.15
N LYS A 595 19.83 -15.15 -2.91
CA LYS A 595 21.02 -15.89 -2.49
C LYS A 595 20.86 -17.40 -2.66
N ASP A 596 19.74 -17.95 -2.19
CA ASP A 596 19.50 -19.39 -2.15
C ASP A 596 19.29 -19.98 -3.55
N ASN A 597 18.74 -19.19 -4.48
CA ASN A 597 18.54 -19.59 -5.88
C ASN A 597 19.68 -19.17 -6.82
N GLY A 598 20.71 -18.48 -6.32
CA GLY A 598 21.82 -17.97 -7.14
C GLY A 598 21.38 -16.93 -8.19
N TRP A 599 20.30 -16.21 -7.91
CA TRP A 599 19.76 -15.17 -8.77
C TRP A 599 20.55 -13.87 -8.59
N LEU A 600 20.73 -13.14 -9.69
CA LEU A 600 21.37 -11.83 -9.69
C LEU A 600 20.47 -10.84 -10.42
N LEU A 601 19.92 -9.90 -9.65
CA LEU A 601 19.22 -8.73 -10.16
C LEU A 601 20.25 -7.68 -10.58
N THR A 602 20.13 -7.17 -11.79
CA THR A 602 20.98 -6.09 -12.32
C THR A 602 20.11 -4.89 -12.71
N GLN A 603 20.63 -3.67 -12.57
CA GLN A 603 19.98 -2.48 -13.11
C GLN A 603 20.59 -2.10 -14.45
N GLU A 604 19.73 -1.87 -15.44
CA GLU A 604 20.13 -1.33 -16.73
C GLU A 604 20.55 0.14 -16.60
N ALA A 605 21.71 0.49 -17.16
CA ALA A 605 22.27 1.85 -17.05
C ALA A 605 21.43 2.92 -17.74
N ASP A 606 20.71 2.55 -18.81
CA ASP A 606 19.98 3.49 -19.63
C ASP A 606 18.57 3.76 -19.06
N CYS A 607 17.70 2.75 -19.02
CA CYS A 607 16.31 2.95 -18.60
C CYS A 607 16.06 2.71 -17.12
N GLY A 608 17.09 2.29 -16.37
CA GLY A 608 16.97 2.01 -14.94
C GLY A 608 16.13 0.78 -14.61
N THR A 609 15.82 -0.05 -15.62
CA THR A 609 15.04 -1.28 -15.45
C THR A 609 15.83 -2.29 -14.64
N LEU A 610 15.17 -2.95 -13.68
CA LEU A 610 15.71 -4.06 -12.92
C LEU A 610 15.48 -5.35 -13.70
N GLN A 611 16.54 -6.08 -14.01
CA GLN A 611 16.53 -7.27 -14.85
C GLN A 611 17.04 -8.49 -14.09
N LEU A 612 16.32 -9.60 -14.19
CA LEU A 612 16.71 -10.91 -13.69
C LEU A 612 16.55 -11.92 -14.83
N THR A 613 17.61 -12.65 -15.18
CA THR A 613 17.54 -13.73 -16.18
C THR A 613 17.60 -15.08 -15.48
N VAL A 614 16.58 -15.91 -15.69
CA VAL A 614 16.49 -17.28 -15.19
C VAL A 614 16.20 -18.19 -16.39
N ASP A 615 17.13 -19.11 -16.68
CA ASP A 615 17.08 -19.99 -17.85
C ASP A 615 16.87 -19.24 -19.18
N THR A 616 15.70 -19.40 -19.81
CA THR A 616 15.33 -18.73 -21.07
C THR A 616 14.57 -17.43 -20.86
N LEU A 617 14.05 -17.19 -19.65
CA LEU A 617 13.23 -16.04 -19.29
C LEU A 617 14.10 -14.90 -18.79
N ARG A 618 13.78 -13.69 -19.22
CA ARG A 618 14.30 -12.46 -18.64
C ARG A 618 13.14 -11.67 -18.09
N TYR A 619 13.12 -11.55 -16.77
CA TYR A 619 12.20 -10.69 -16.05
C TYR A 619 12.75 -9.26 -16.05
N ALA A 620 11.88 -8.28 -16.29
CA ALA A 620 12.22 -6.87 -16.21
C ALA A 620 11.12 -6.07 -15.54
N VAL A 621 11.51 -5.28 -14.54
CA VAL A 621 10.60 -4.41 -13.78
C VAL A 621 11.18 -3.01 -13.64
N GLN A 622 10.31 -2.01 -13.61
CA GLN A 622 10.66 -0.59 -13.45
C GLN A 622 10.37 -0.18 -12.00
N PRO A 623 11.35 0.43 -11.29
CA PRO A 623 11.10 1.03 -9.99
C PRO A 623 10.07 2.16 -10.06
N LEU A 624 9.11 2.15 -9.13
CA LEU A 624 8.05 3.15 -9.00
C LEU A 624 8.26 4.03 -7.76
N SER A 625 8.47 3.40 -6.61
CA SER A 625 8.68 4.10 -5.35
C SER A 625 9.65 3.32 -4.47
N ILE A 626 10.33 4.06 -3.60
CA ILE A 626 11.33 3.54 -2.68
C ILE A 626 11.03 4.14 -1.32
N THR A 627 10.55 3.31 -0.40
CA THR A 627 10.06 3.75 0.91
C THR A 627 10.81 3.08 2.03
N ARG A 628 10.97 3.77 3.15
CA ARG A 628 11.37 3.14 4.41
C ARG A 628 10.15 2.48 5.04
N THR A 629 10.23 1.21 5.42
CA THR A 629 9.10 0.49 6.03
C THR A 629 9.55 -0.41 7.19
N ASN A 630 8.57 -0.96 7.91
CA ASN A 630 8.79 -1.97 8.96
C ASN A 630 8.46 -3.40 8.49
N HIS A 631 8.25 -3.61 7.18
CA HIS A 631 8.04 -4.94 6.62
C HIS A 631 9.30 -5.80 6.77
N GLN A 632 9.11 -7.11 6.93
CA GLN A 632 10.21 -8.05 6.93
C GLN A 632 10.82 -8.17 5.53
N ALA A 633 12.10 -8.52 5.48
CA ALA A 633 12.79 -8.74 4.23
C ALA A 633 12.12 -9.85 3.42
N ALA A 634 11.70 -9.53 2.19
CA ALA A 634 10.92 -10.43 1.35
C ALA A 634 10.95 -9.98 -0.11
N LEU A 635 10.79 -10.95 -1.01
CA LEU A 635 10.32 -10.74 -2.37
C LEU A 635 8.83 -11.07 -2.43
N GLU A 636 7.99 -10.07 -2.71
CA GLU A 636 6.54 -10.23 -2.81
C GLU A 636 6.06 -9.90 -4.23
N VAL A 637 5.14 -10.72 -4.75
CA VAL A 637 4.45 -10.46 -6.03
C VAL A 637 2.97 -10.23 -5.74
N PHE A 638 2.46 -9.05 -6.10
CA PHE A 638 1.07 -8.64 -5.86
C PHE A 638 0.22 -8.77 -7.12
N ASP A 639 -1.10 -8.76 -6.91
CA ASP A 639 -2.10 -8.59 -7.95
C ASP A 639 -1.79 -7.34 -8.81
N GLN A 640 -1.99 -7.49 -10.13
CA GLN A 640 -1.46 -6.63 -11.20
C GLN A 640 0.04 -6.81 -11.52
N GLN A 641 0.67 -7.92 -11.13
CA GLN A 641 2.08 -8.19 -11.47
C GLN A 641 3.06 -7.13 -10.92
N ARG A 642 2.72 -6.47 -9.80
CA ARG A 642 3.67 -5.61 -9.11
C ARG A 642 4.61 -6.47 -8.30
N VAL A 643 5.88 -6.10 -8.27
CA VAL A 643 6.89 -6.77 -7.46
C VAL A 643 7.35 -5.79 -6.39
N ARG A 644 7.49 -6.29 -5.17
CA ARG A 644 8.07 -5.53 -4.07
C ARG A 644 9.29 -6.25 -3.55
N PHE A 645 10.36 -5.51 -3.43
CA PHE A 645 11.58 -5.94 -2.78
C PHE A 645 11.66 -5.21 -1.44
N THR A 646 11.56 -5.93 -0.34
CA THR A 646 11.83 -5.37 0.99
C THR A 646 13.17 -5.92 1.46
N THR A 647 14.14 -5.04 1.69
CA THR A 647 15.50 -5.39 2.14
C THR A 647 15.54 -5.66 3.65
N ASP A 648 16.62 -6.28 4.16
CA ASP A 648 16.86 -6.45 5.61
C ASP A 648 16.94 -5.11 6.36
N MET A 649 17.26 -4.03 5.64
CA MET A 649 17.27 -2.67 6.17
C MET A 649 15.88 -2.02 6.12
N GLY A 650 14.82 -2.80 5.86
CA GLY A 650 13.44 -2.33 5.74
C GLY A 650 13.29 -1.20 4.71
N ILE A 651 14.06 -1.24 3.64
CA ILE A 651 13.83 -0.40 2.46
C ILE A 651 12.99 -1.22 1.49
N THR A 652 11.87 -0.65 1.06
CA THR A 652 10.91 -1.27 0.17
C THR A 652 10.95 -0.59 -1.18
N ILE A 653 11.27 -1.36 -2.23
CA ILE A 653 11.22 -0.93 -3.62
C ILE A 653 9.98 -1.54 -4.26
N LEU A 654 9.00 -0.72 -4.62
CA LEU A 654 7.82 -1.14 -5.37
C LEU A 654 8.08 -0.97 -6.87
N THR A 655 7.75 -1.97 -7.66
CA THR A 655 8.01 -1.98 -9.11
C THR A 655 6.79 -2.44 -9.91
N HIS A 656 6.75 -2.11 -11.20
CA HIS A 656 5.80 -2.66 -12.17
C HIS A 656 6.56 -3.30 -13.36
N PRO A 657 5.90 -4.11 -14.21
CA PRO A 657 6.52 -4.67 -15.41
C PRO A 657 7.11 -3.57 -16.31
N ALA A 658 8.27 -3.84 -16.92
CA ALA A 658 8.98 -2.90 -17.79
C ALA A 658 8.97 -3.33 -19.25
N VAL A 659 8.94 -2.35 -20.15
CA VAL A 659 9.20 -2.57 -21.58
C VAL A 659 10.70 -2.83 -21.75
N GLN A 660 11.08 -4.02 -22.23
CA GLN A 660 12.48 -4.42 -22.34
C GLN A 660 13.20 -3.86 -23.57
N ALA A 661 12.45 -3.35 -24.55
CA ALA A 661 12.98 -2.70 -25.75
C ALA A 661 12.17 -1.45 -26.13
N PRO A 662 12.23 -0.39 -25.30
CA PRO A 662 11.37 0.79 -25.45
C PRO A 662 11.55 1.48 -26.80
N GLN A 663 12.78 1.59 -27.31
CA GLN A 663 13.05 2.19 -28.63
C GLN A 663 12.46 1.40 -29.80
N THR A 664 12.62 0.07 -29.77
CA THR A 664 12.07 -0.80 -30.82
C THR A 664 10.55 -0.67 -30.84
N LEU A 665 9.91 -0.69 -29.66
CA LEU A 665 8.48 -0.48 -29.55
C LEU A 665 8.07 0.91 -30.08
N GLN A 666 8.72 1.98 -29.62
CA GLN A 666 8.38 3.35 -29.98
C GLN A 666 8.56 3.62 -31.48
N THR A 667 9.65 3.13 -32.07
CA THR A 667 9.90 3.27 -33.52
C THR A 667 8.82 2.57 -34.33
N ARG A 668 8.43 1.34 -33.93
CA ARG A 668 7.43 0.55 -34.66
C ARG A 668 6.02 1.08 -34.48
N LEU A 669 5.68 1.61 -33.31
CA LEU A 669 4.41 2.30 -33.10
C LEU A 669 4.35 3.62 -33.89
N ALA A 670 5.46 4.37 -33.95
CA ALA A 670 5.56 5.57 -34.78
C ALA A 670 5.39 5.26 -36.28
N ASP A 671 5.97 4.16 -36.79
CA ASP A 671 5.75 3.68 -38.16
C ASP A 671 4.26 3.40 -38.47
N LEU A 672 3.47 3.07 -37.43
CA LEU A 672 2.02 2.85 -37.50
C LEU A 672 1.19 4.11 -37.26
N GLY A 673 1.83 5.27 -37.09
CA GLY A 673 1.15 6.54 -36.80
C GLY A 673 0.75 6.71 -35.33
N LEU A 674 1.38 5.98 -34.41
CA LEU A 674 1.16 6.04 -32.95
C LEU A 674 2.45 6.47 -32.22
N PRO A 675 2.98 7.68 -32.44
CA PRO A 675 4.28 8.08 -31.90
C PRO A 675 4.27 8.38 -30.39
N VAL A 676 3.10 8.63 -29.80
CA VAL A 676 2.98 8.96 -28.38
C VAL A 676 2.82 7.67 -27.57
N VAL A 677 3.80 7.35 -26.73
CA VAL A 677 3.81 6.16 -25.87
C VAL A 677 4.22 6.58 -24.46
N ILE A 678 3.30 6.49 -23.52
CA ILE A 678 3.51 6.94 -22.13
C ILE A 678 3.33 5.76 -21.19
N LEU A 679 4.35 5.44 -20.41
CA LEU A 679 4.22 4.50 -19.28
C LEU A 679 3.65 5.23 -18.07
N GLN A 680 2.44 4.84 -17.69
CA GLN A 680 1.70 5.39 -16.56
C GLN A 680 2.18 4.79 -15.23
N ASN A 681 1.93 5.49 -14.13
CA ASN A 681 2.29 5.05 -12.77
C ASN A 681 1.68 3.70 -12.36
N ASN A 682 0.57 3.29 -12.99
CA ASN A 682 -0.08 1.99 -12.76
C ASN A 682 0.60 0.83 -13.54
N GLY A 683 1.63 1.12 -14.34
CA GLY A 683 2.37 0.18 -15.17
C GLY A 683 1.77 -0.07 -16.56
N ASN A 684 0.66 0.59 -16.91
CA ASN A 684 0.07 0.52 -18.24
C ASN A 684 0.73 1.51 -19.20
N LEU A 685 0.76 1.16 -20.47
CA LEU A 685 1.12 2.01 -21.59
C LEU A 685 -0.15 2.67 -22.13
N SER A 686 -0.11 4.00 -22.24
CA SER A 686 -1.04 4.79 -23.03
C SER A 686 -0.38 5.09 -24.37
N ILE A 687 -1.00 4.65 -25.47
CA ILE A 687 -0.46 4.76 -26.83
C ILE A 687 -1.43 5.53 -27.71
N SER A 688 -1.02 6.61 -28.36
CA SER A 688 -1.91 7.43 -29.20
C SER A 688 -1.17 8.06 -30.41
N ALA A 689 -1.94 8.60 -31.35
CA ALA A 689 -1.38 9.35 -32.47
C ALA A 689 -0.91 10.76 -32.06
N THR A 690 -1.62 11.38 -31.12
CA THR A 690 -1.36 12.67 -30.48
C THR A 690 -1.87 12.67 -29.02
N ASP A 691 -1.43 13.64 -28.21
CA ASP A 691 -1.85 13.78 -26.80
C ASP A 691 -3.34 14.18 -26.63
N GLU A 692 -4.00 14.68 -27.68
CA GLU A 692 -5.38 15.19 -27.64
C GLU A 692 -6.40 14.24 -28.30
N ASP A 693 -5.98 13.05 -28.73
CA ASP A 693 -6.83 12.16 -29.50
C ASP A 693 -7.98 11.57 -28.71
N LYS A 694 -9.12 11.45 -29.40
CA LYS A 694 -10.32 10.80 -28.89
C LYS A 694 -10.20 9.27 -28.85
N THR A 695 -9.14 8.71 -29.40
CA THR A 695 -8.90 7.28 -29.47
C THR A 695 -7.45 7.01 -29.15
N TRP A 696 -7.23 6.10 -28.21
CA TRP A 696 -5.90 5.71 -27.74
C TRP A 696 -5.92 4.22 -27.40
N PHE A 697 -4.76 3.63 -27.12
CA PHE A 697 -4.63 2.20 -26.81
C PHE A 697 -4.03 2.00 -25.43
N SER A 698 -4.62 1.10 -24.65
CA SER A 698 -4.13 0.69 -23.34
C SER A 698 -3.53 -0.71 -23.39
N ALA A 699 -2.26 -0.83 -23.02
CA ALA A 699 -1.54 -2.10 -22.98
C ALA A 699 -0.71 -2.22 -21.71
N ARG A 700 -0.32 -3.42 -21.31
CA ARG A 700 0.66 -3.66 -20.24
C ARG A 700 1.74 -4.62 -20.74
N PRO A 701 3.03 -4.31 -20.55
CA PRO A 701 4.08 -5.24 -20.92
C PRO A 701 4.04 -6.48 -20.01
N ASP A 702 4.29 -7.64 -20.58
CA ASP A 702 4.53 -8.86 -19.82
C ASP A 702 5.86 -8.71 -19.05
N TRP A 703 5.90 -9.14 -17.79
CA TRP A 703 7.09 -9.05 -16.93
C TRP A 703 8.30 -9.81 -17.51
N ALA A 704 8.08 -10.78 -18.39
CA ALA A 704 9.09 -11.66 -18.92
C ALA A 704 9.20 -11.54 -20.45
N SER A 705 10.42 -11.69 -20.94
CA SER A 705 10.68 -11.98 -22.35
C SER A 705 11.28 -13.37 -22.48
N VAL A 706 10.91 -14.09 -23.54
CA VAL A 706 11.47 -15.38 -23.92
C VAL A 706 12.58 -15.18 -24.93
N ALA A 707 13.67 -15.90 -24.77
CA ALA A 707 14.71 -15.92 -25.78
C ALA A 707 14.34 -16.83 -26.97
N LEU A 708 14.44 -16.31 -28.19
CA LEU A 708 14.20 -17.07 -29.41
C LEU A 708 15.45 -17.90 -29.76
N GLY A 709 15.25 -19.04 -30.44
CA GLY A 709 16.33 -19.96 -30.82
C GLY A 709 17.39 -19.28 -31.70
N SER A 710 18.64 -19.73 -31.59
CA SER A 710 19.82 -19.14 -32.26
C SER A 710 19.98 -19.49 -33.75
N GLU A 711 18.96 -20.05 -34.40
CA GLU A 711 19.04 -20.48 -35.81
C GLU A 711 18.76 -19.28 -36.74
N PRO A 712 19.79 -18.74 -37.43
CA PRO A 712 19.72 -17.46 -38.15
C PRO A 712 18.72 -17.42 -39.32
N GLU A 713 18.31 -18.59 -39.83
CA GLU A 713 17.41 -18.69 -40.99
C GLU A 713 15.92 -18.72 -40.62
N THR A 714 15.57 -18.74 -39.33
CA THR A 714 14.16 -18.82 -38.86
C THR A 714 13.78 -17.85 -37.74
N ALA A 715 14.75 -17.08 -37.20
CA ALA A 715 14.45 -16.08 -36.18
C ALA A 715 13.69 -14.89 -36.81
N PRO A 716 12.52 -14.49 -36.29
CA PRO A 716 11.79 -13.33 -36.81
C PRO A 716 12.62 -12.04 -36.69
N GLU A 717 12.50 -11.17 -37.69
CA GLU A 717 13.12 -9.85 -37.69
C GLU A 717 12.63 -9.02 -36.50
N THR A 718 13.44 -8.06 -36.04
CA THR A 718 13.04 -7.16 -34.95
C THR A 718 11.87 -6.28 -35.37
N GLY A 719 10.79 -6.29 -34.61
CA GLY A 719 9.55 -5.63 -34.99
C GLY A 719 8.45 -5.76 -33.96
N LEU A 720 7.33 -5.10 -34.23
CA LEU A 720 6.06 -5.26 -33.51
C LEU A 720 5.16 -6.16 -34.36
N PHE A 721 4.62 -7.19 -33.74
CA PHE A 721 3.80 -8.20 -34.40
C PHE A 721 2.50 -8.41 -33.64
N LEU A 722 1.52 -8.94 -34.37
CA LEU A 722 0.25 -9.41 -33.83
C LEU A 722 0.14 -10.90 -34.15
N GLU A 723 -0.33 -11.67 -33.19
CA GLU A 723 -0.78 -13.05 -33.39
C GLU A 723 -2.17 -13.25 -32.81
N ASP A 724 -2.84 -14.32 -33.20
CA ASP A 724 -4.12 -14.69 -32.61
C ASP A 724 -3.91 -15.04 -31.13
N SER A 725 -4.75 -14.47 -30.26
CA SER A 725 -4.74 -14.79 -28.84
C SER A 725 -5.03 -16.28 -28.64
N PRO A 726 -4.18 -17.00 -27.88
CA PRO A 726 -4.46 -18.40 -27.57
C PRO A 726 -5.64 -18.57 -26.60
N TYR A 727 -6.14 -17.47 -26.02
CA TYR A 727 -7.18 -17.47 -24.99
C TYR A 727 -8.56 -17.13 -25.51
N LEU A 728 -8.65 -16.41 -26.63
CA LEU A 728 -9.93 -15.98 -27.20
C LEU A 728 -9.86 -15.80 -28.72
N SER A 729 -10.76 -16.47 -29.44
CA SER A 729 -10.87 -16.37 -30.89
C SER A 729 -11.21 -14.94 -31.33
N GLY A 730 -10.64 -14.48 -32.44
CA GLY A 730 -10.93 -13.16 -33.01
C GLY A 730 -10.29 -11.98 -32.27
N VAL A 731 -9.48 -12.24 -31.23
CA VAL A 731 -8.70 -11.23 -30.51
C VAL A 731 -7.22 -11.45 -30.80
N SER A 732 -6.48 -10.38 -31.12
CA SER A 732 -5.04 -10.45 -31.32
C SER A 732 -4.27 -10.13 -30.04
N THR A 733 -3.08 -10.71 -29.87
CA THR A 733 -2.11 -10.33 -28.84
C THR A 733 -0.88 -9.72 -29.51
N ALA A 734 -0.42 -8.58 -28.99
CA ALA A 734 0.76 -7.91 -29.49
C ALA A 734 2.04 -8.42 -28.82
N TYR A 735 3.12 -8.51 -29.59
CA TYR A 735 4.46 -8.78 -29.05
C TYR A 735 5.53 -8.04 -29.84
N VAL A 736 6.62 -7.71 -29.15
CA VAL A 736 7.83 -7.15 -29.77
C VAL A 736 8.91 -8.22 -29.82
N VAL A 737 9.53 -8.35 -30.99
CA VAL A 737 10.81 -9.05 -31.15
C VAL A 737 11.91 -8.01 -31.19
N PHE A 738 12.92 -8.18 -30.33
CA PHE A 738 14.06 -7.29 -30.21
C PHE A 738 15.35 -8.06 -29.98
N THR A 739 16.49 -7.42 -30.23
CA THR A 739 17.80 -7.98 -29.96
C THR A 739 18.32 -7.42 -28.64
N ASP A 740 18.64 -8.29 -27.69
CA ASP A 740 19.19 -7.88 -26.40
C ASP A 740 20.66 -7.44 -26.48
N GLN A 741 21.21 -6.93 -25.38
CA GLN A 741 22.62 -6.47 -25.33
C GLN A 741 23.66 -7.56 -25.65
N ASN A 742 23.27 -8.84 -25.63
CA ASN A 742 24.13 -9.97 -25.96
C ASN A 742 23.94 -10.47 -27.40
N GLY A 743 23.16 -9.76 -28.23
CA GLY A 743 22.86 -10.14 -29.59
C GLY A 743 21.80 -11.23 -29.74
N LYS A 744 21.09 -11.59 -28.65
CA LYS A 744 20.06 -12.63 -28.68
C LYS A 744 18.70 -12.03 -29.02
N HIS A 745 17.99 -12.64 -29.96
CA HIS A 745 16.60 -12.28 -30.25
C HIS A 745 15.71 -12.72 -29.09
N ARG A 746 14.85 -11.81 -28.65
CA ARG A 746 13.89 -12.01 -27.56
C ARG A 746 12.52 -11.55 -27.98
N GLN A 747 11.51 -12.18 -27.39
CA GLN A 747 10.10 -11.86 -27.60
C GLN A 747 9.48 -11.45 -26.26
N GLN A 748 8.85 -10.28 -26.22
CA GLN A 748 8.06 -9.79 -25.09
C GLN A 748 6.63 -9.53 -25.54
N TYR A 749 5.67 -10.09 -24.80
CA TYR A 749 4.24 -9.87 -25.03
C TYR A 749 3.75 -8.57 -24.39
N PHE A 750 2.69 -8.01 -24.95
CA PHE A 750 1.96 -6.88 -24.41
C PHE A 750 0.49 -7.28 -24.38
N HIS A 751 -0.14 -7.19 -23.22
CA HIS A 751 -1.53 -7.59 -23.05
C HIS A 751 -2.42 -6.36 -22.92
N ALA A 752 -3.64 -6.44 -23.44
CA ALA A 752 -4.61 -5.37 -23.25
C ALA A 752 -4.86 -5.17 -21.75
N ALA A 753 -4.88 -3.92 -21.31
CA ALA A 753 -5.04 -3.56 -19.91
C ALA A 753 -6.26 -2.66 -19.73
N PRO A 754 -6.92 -2.67 -18.56
CA PRO A 754 -7.97 -1.71 -18.30
C PRO A 754 -7.42 -0.30 -18.44
N ALA A 755 -8.13 0.57 -19.17
CA ALA A 755 -7.75 1.96 -19.33
C ALA A 755 -7.62 2.69 -17.98
N MET A 756 -8.51 2.36 -17.05
CA MET A 756 -8.58 2.94 -15.71
C MET A 756 -8.75 1.82 -14.65
N PRO A 757 -7.66 1.09 -14.32
CA PRO A 757 -7.74 -0.06 -13.43
C PRO A 757 -8.30 0.32 -12.04
N GLU A 758 -7.95 1.49 -11.51
CA GLU A 758 -8.45 2.02 -10.25
C GLU A 758 -9.99 2.13 -10.18
N ALA A 759 -10.64 2.50 -11.29
CA ALA A 759 -12.11 2.56 -11.36
C ALA A 759 -12.73 1.16 -11.31
N LEU A 760 -12.03 0.17 -11.88
CA LEU A 760 -12.44 -1.23 -11.81
C LEU A 760 -12.33 -1.75 -10.37
N TYR A 761 -11.23 -1.48 -9.67
CA TYR A 761 -11.03 -1.90 -8.28
C TYR A 761 -11.95 -1.19 -7.29
N SER A 762 -12.26 0.08 -7.50
CA SER A 762 -13.14 0.84 -6.61
C SER A 762 -14.62 0.49 -6.78
N THR A 763 -15.02 0.03 -7.97
CA THR A 763 -16.44 -0.20 -8.30
C THR A 763 -16.84 -1.68 -8.32
N ALA A 764 -15.94 -2.57 -8.76
CA ALA A 764 -16.22 -3.99 -8.95
C ALA A 764 -15.64 -4.87 -7.82
N GLN A 765 -16.20 -6.06 -7.67
CA GLN A 765 -15.75 -7.05 -6.68
C GLN A 765 -15.03 -8.20 -7.38
N LYS A 766 -14.19 -8.95 -6.66
CA LYS A 766 -13.45 -10.11 -7.22
C LYS A 766 -12.70 -9.77 -8.51
N VAL A 767 -12.08 -8.60 -8.54
CA VAL A 767 -11.30 -8.17 -9.70
C VAL A 767 -10.03 -9.02 -9.74
N ALA A 768 -9.86 -9.77 -10.83
CA ALA A 768 -8.63 -10.48 -11.13
C ALA A 768 -8.20 -10.12 -12.55
N ILE A 769 -6.94 -9.72 -12.69
CA ILE A 769 -6.30 -9.38 -13.97
C ILE A 769 -5.09 -10.29 -14.10
N ALA A 770 -5.22 -11.32 -14.94
CA ALA A 770 -4.14 -12.24 -15.19
C ALA A 770 -3.08 -11.63 -16.13
N PRO A 771 -1.83 -12.13 -16.08
CA PRO A 771 -0.75 -11.59 -16.90
C PRO A 771 -1.02 -11.61 -18.40
N ASN A 772 -1.79 -12.59 -18.84
CA ASN A 772 -2.17 -12.80 -20.23
C ASN A 772 -3.30 -11.89 -20.74
N GLY A 773 -3.79 -10.95 -19.93
CA GLY A 773 -4.87 -10.02 -20.30
C GLY A 773 -6.28 -10.55 -20.06
N LEU A 774 -6.43 -11.74 -19.45
CA LEU A 774 -7.74 -12.19 -18.96
C LEU A 774 -8.15 -11.35 -17.74
N VAL A 775 -9.35 -10.80 -17.82
CA VAL A 775 -9.94 -9.99 -16.77
C VAL A 775 -11.22 -10.67 -16.30
N SER A 776 -11.35 -10.82 -14.98
CA SER A 776 -12.61 -11.17 -14.35
C SER A 776 -12.97 -10.16 -13.28
N PHE A 777 -14.25 -9.85 -13.18
CA PHE A 777 -14.79 -9.03 -12.10
C PHE A 777 -16.28 -9.25 -11.98
N LYS A 778 -16.82 -8.86 -10.83
CA LYS A 778 -18.25 -8.88 -10.54
C LYS A 778 -18.74 -7.46 -10.36
N LEU A 779 -19.69 -7.03 -11.20
CA LEU A 779 -20.36 -5.75 -11.07
C LEU A 779 -21.86 -5.98 -10.81
N GLY A 780 -22.32 -5.58 -9.63
CA GLY A 780 -23.66 -5.89 -9.13
C GLY A 780 -23.89 -7.40 -9.03
N LYS A 781 -24.90 -7.92 -9.73
CA LYS A 781 -25.25 -9.35 -9.76
C LYS A 781 -24.62 -10.13 -10.91
N ARG A 782 -23.87 -9.47 -11.81
CA ARG A 782 -23.28 -10.10 -13.00
C ARG A 782 -21.78 -10.28 -12.81
N ASN A 783 -21.29 -11.42 -13.28
CA ASN A 783 -19.86 -11.67 -13.43
C ASN A 783 -19.48 -11.43 -14.88
N TYR A 784 -18.34 -10.77 -15.08
CA TYR A 784 -17.77 -10.43 -16.37
C TYR A 784 -16.42 -11.12 -16.45
N HIS A 785 -16.19 -11.82 -17.57
CA HIS A 785 -14.97 -12.56 -17.82
C HIS A 785 -14.63 -12.39 -19.29
N GLY A 786 -13.38 -12.08 -19.60
CA GLY A 786 -13.01 -11.77 -20.97
C GLY A 786 -11.59 -11.28 -21.14
N VAL A 787 -11.28 -10.90 -22.37
CA VAL A 787 -10.03 -10.21 -22.73
C VAL A 787 -10.41 -8.79 -23.14
N LEU A 788 -9.68 -7.79 -22.66
CA LEU A 788 -9.93 -6.41 -23.06
C LEU A 788 -9.45 -6.16 -24.49
N ASP A 789 -10.10 -5.20 -25.16
CA ASP A 789 -9.53 -4.58 -26.35
C ASP A 789 -8.43 -3.61 -25.94
N TYR A 790 -7.38 -3.52 -26.75
CA TYR A 790 -6.39 -2.46 -26.59
C TYR A 790 -7.02 -1.10 -26.84
N LEU A 791 -8.00 -1.03 -27.76
CA LEU A 791 -8.63 0.21 -28.17
C LEU A 791 -9.47 0.83 -27.04
N VAL A 792 -9.19 2.10 -26.75
CA VAL A 792 -9.95 2.96 -25.86
C VAL A 792 -10.49 4.14 -26.67
N THR A 793 -11.78 4.42 -26.52
CA THR A 793 -12.44 5.54 -27.20
C THR A 793 -13.07 6.50 -26.20
N LYS A 794 -12.85 7.80 -26.38
CA LYS A 794 -13.45 8.85 -25.55
C LYS A 794 -14.96 8.91 -25.81
N GLY A 795 -15.74 8.77 -24.75
CA GLY A 795 -17.19 8.86 -24.75
C GLY A 795 -17.71 10.02 -23.91
N THR A 796 -19.03 10.10 -23.79
CA THR A 796 -19.65 11.01 -22.83
C THR A 796 -19.51 10.44 -21.43
N GLN A 797 -19.11 11.30 -20.49
CA GLN A 797 -19.02 10.95 -19.08
C GLN A 797 -20.34 10.35 -18.57
N PRO A 798 -20.31 9.20 -17.87
CA PRO A 798 -21.51 8.62 -17.29
C PRO A 798 -22.12 9.54 -16.23
N ALA A 799 -23.45 9.51 -16.08
CA ALA A 799 -24.17 10.33 -15.10
C ALA A 799 -23.87 9.97 -13.63
N ARG A 800 -23.22 8.83 -13.40
CA ARG A 800 -22.70 8.40 -12.10
C ARG A 800 -21.21 8.21 -12.28
N ASP A 801 -20.41 8.81 -11.42
CA ASP A 801 -18.94 8.79 -11.44
C ASP A 801 -18.37 7.42 -11.01
N LYS A 802 -18.82 6.35 -11.68
CA LYS A 802 -18.50 4.94 -11.39
C LYS A 802 -18.45 4.16 -12.69
N LEU A 803 -17.68 3.08 -12.72
CA LEU A 803 -17.62 2.16 -13.86
C LEU A 803 -19.01 1.62 -14.22
N GLN A 804 -19.37 1.68 -15.50
CA GLN A 804 -20.58 1.06 -16.06
C GLN A 804 -20.21 0.00 -17.09
N VAL A 805 -21.07 -1.00 -17.26
CA VAL A 805 -20.88 -2.05 -18.25
C VAL A 805 -22.17 -2.27 -19.04
N GLU A 806 -22.08 -2.12 -20.36
CA GLU A 806 -23.22 -2.24 -21.29
C GLU A 806 -22.99 -3.43 -22.24
N PRO A 807 -24.03 -4.24 -22.56
CA PRO A 807 -23.90 -5.28 -23.57
C PRO A 807 -23.76 -4.67 -24.97
N ILE A 808 -22.90 -5.26 -25.79
CA ILE A 808 -22.76 -4.93 -27.21
C ILE A 808 -22.91 -6.20 -28.06
N SER A 809 -23.08 -6.03 -29.37
CA SER A 809 -23.04 -7.15 -30.32
C SER A 809 -21.66 -7.79 -30.33
N ASP A 810 -21.60 -9.06 -30.73
CA ASP A 810 -20.38 -9.81 -31.01
C ASP A 810 -19.40 -9.00 -31.89
N ALA A 811 -18.32 -8.52 -31.27
CA ALA A 811 -17.34 -7.62 -31.87
C ALA A 811 -16.12 -8.37 -32.39
N ASN A 812 -15.75 -9.51 -31.77
CA ASN A 812 -14.65 -10.37 -32.22
C ASN A 812 -15.08 -11.48 -33.19
N GLY A 813 -16.38 -11.68 -33.41
CA GLY A 813 -16.94 -12.67 -34.33
C GLY A 813 -16.89 -14.10 -33.81
N ASP A 814 -16.81 -14.30 -32.49
CA ASP A 814 -16.72 -15.62 -31.86
C ASP A 814 -18.10 -16.26 -31.59
N GLY A 815 -19.19 -15.56 -31.93
CA GLY A 815 -20.56 -15.98 -31.73
C GLY A 815 -21.16 -15.59 -30.38
N LYS A 816 -20.45 -14.83 -29.54
CA LYS A 816 -20.91 -14.35 -28.23
C LYS A 816 -21.06 -12.83 -28.21
N ALA A 817 -22.00 -12.34 -27.42
CA ALA A 817 -22.13 -10.90 -27.19
C ALA A 817 -21.01 -10.42 -26.26
N ASP A 818 -20.43 -9.28 -26.59
CA ASP A 818 -19.36 -8.66 -25.81
C ASP A 818 -19.89 -7.57 -24.87
N TRP A 819 -18.98 -6.97 -24.10
CA TRP A 819 -19.30 -5.93 -23.14
C TRP A 819 -18.53 -4.65 -23.43
N MET A 820 -19.16 -3.50 -23.26
CA MET A 820 -18.52 -2.20 -23.28
C MET A 820 -18.35 -1.72 -21.84
N LEU A 821 -17.11 -1.54 -21.41
CA LEU A 821 -16.77 -0.85 -20.16
C LEU A 821 -16.81 0.65 -20.43
N ILE A 822 -17.45 1.40 -19.54
CA ILE A 822 -17.55 2.85 -19.59
C ILE A 822 -17.00 3.39 -18.27
N TYR A 823 -15.81 3.99 -18.34
CA TYR A 823 -15.07 4.51 -17.21
C TYR A 823 -15.66 5.85 -16.70
N PRO A 824 -15.36 6.24 -15.45
CA PRO A 824 -15.87 7.47 -14.85
C PRO A 824 -15.57 8.75 -15.62
N ASP A 825 -14.46 8.79 -16.36
CA ASP A 825 -14.06 9.93 -17.22
C ASP A 825 -14.76 9.93 -18.60
N GLY A 826 -15.58 8.91 -18.87
CA GLY A 826 -16.26 8.70 -20.14
C GLY A 826 -15.54 7.81 -21.14
N ASP A 827 -14.32 7.32 -20.83
CA ASP A 827 -13.62 6.39 -21.71
C ASP A 827 -14.34 5.06 -21.85
N ARG A 828 -14.21 4.48 -23.03
CA ARG A 828 -14.93 3.28 -23.44
C ARG A 828 -13.96 2.24 -23.97
N GLN A 829 -14.06 1.03 -23.44
CA GLN A 829 -13.19 -0.09 -23.81
C GLN A 829 -14.01 -1.37 -23.90
N VAL A 830 -13.78 -2.16 -24.94
CA VAL A 830 -14.48 -3.43 -25.12
C VAL A 830 -13.84 -4.51 -24.24
N LEU A 831 -14.67 -5.34 -23.63
CA LEU A 831 -14.32 -6.61 -23.01
C LEU A 831 -14.94 -7.73 -23.84
N PHE A 832 -14.09 -8.43 -24.58
CA PHE A 832 -14.47 -9.58 -25.38
C PHE A 832 -14.77 -10.76 -24.46
N GLN A 833 -15.99 -11.27 -24.50
CA GLN A 833 -16.45 -12.25 -23.52
C GLN A 833 -15.73 -13.60 -23.70
N SER A 834 -15.18 -14.15 -22.62
CA SER A 834 -14.54 -15.46 -22.61
C SER A 834 -15.19 -16.41 -21.59
N ASP A 835 -15.14 -17.72 -21.88
CA ASP A 835 -15.49 -18.77 -20.89
C ASP A 835 -14.28 -19.13 -20.00
N SER A 836 -13.09 -18.68 -20.39
CA SER A 836 -11.85 -18.88 -19.63
C SER A 836 -11.80 -17.91 -18.45
N LEU A 837 -11.52 -18.43 -17.26
CA LEU A 837 -11.26 -17.63 -16.07
C LEU A 837 -9.76 -17.23 -16.01
N PRO A 838 -9.42 -16.06 -15.44
CA PRO A 838 -8.04 -15.59 -15.30
C PRO A 838 -7.16 -16.50 -14.44
#